data_AF-W2W2Z1-F1
#
_entry.id   AF-W2W2Z1-F1
#
_cell.length_a   1.000
_cell.length_b   1.000
_cell.length_c   1.000
_cell.angle_alpha   90.00
_cell.angle_beta   90.00
_cell.angle_gamma   90.00
#
_symmetry.space_group_name_H-M   'P 1'
#
loop_
_entity.id
_entity.type
_entity.pdbx_description
1 polymer ?
#
loop_
_entity_poly.entity_id
_entity_poly.type
_entity_poly.pdbx_seq_one_letter_code
_entity_poly.pdbx_strand_id
1 'polypeptide(L)'
;MDRDLKTILDPWCQALNNRISVEWMQNDRDVWCQCQRRLVVKLPERGEGAVFTSGEEEDALFKKELRRVREALALLEIVRQVSYDVWRNLLEDSCGVRLGQNGEGDFEASIPFELVLDLNPKDEDCAHHLSLILFCGNDQWNTISPEYSNALGEIGRHDHRLTADLDIVVNVRAIIASSFNLDYFSQVCGSVMELPSRRETRQNEVRRLPHCIFVLQPMIADFSKLVVDLNVSETMAKWVKKGTLFSQLSVRVEIHPDLNEQDARVVLGQFMRAVFRLDQRDNERPPAQERWCPSIHLTCPSSLQPVQFEAMCSAIIENKAVARLSISLWMFREHLSKSAHWWKWLAFALFSRQARERSILKSVALMNINKMSSDDVASNLFEDELVDVSYELDNASHTTLKPNACIRLADGCELTLSSDGALTANQRSTNAVGDDNVSEWMTVVIGGYGRCQVKRSDLVFRGNGITSLYLGSNKGDAFESESSSDLSGLPNLLSAVGARLNFLTLDGPYLEMTESEILRVCPNLVNLVVCRSVVEARFNFSRYHENGQQLPQLGDFEWDDIAKLAATLRDKDNPLAQCVVRLRFRLYNMVDTCDRNGLVTSYQDRITSDLDSLLDMLRENETLEYLEISVPGSCFEADVYNKYCQLFRGRQRTGSGNPLLIYFHGSENVTRTWDTEVFL
;
A
#
# COMPACT_ATOMS: atom_id res chain seq x y z
N MET A 1 0.13 -2.81 40.65
CA MET A 1 0.31 -3.42 39.31
C MET A 1 0.99 -2.41 38.38
N ASP A 2 0.33 -1.34 37.96
CA ASP A 2 0.90 -0.39 36.99
C ASP A 2 2.16 0.36 37.50
N ARG A 3 2.20 0.76 38.78
CA ARG A 3 3.40 1.35 39.41
C ARG A 3 4.56 0.38 39.54
N ASP A 4 4.27 -0.89 39.80
CA ASP A 4 5.28 -1.93 40.03
C ASP A 4 5.95 -2.28 38.69
N LEU A 5 5.15 -2.48 37.63
CA LEU A 5 5.64 -2.71 36.27
C LEU A 5 6.48 -1.53 35.76
N LYS A 6 6.04 -0.29 35.99
CA LYS A 6 6.80 0.91 35.58
C LYS A 6 8.19 0.95 36.21
N THR A 7 8.28 0.67 37.52
CA THR A 7 9.55 0.68 38.25
C THR A 7 10.53 -0.39 37.74
N ILE A 8 10.01 -1.56 37.35
CA ILE A 8 10.81 -2.67 36.79
C ILE A 8 11.34 -2.31 35.39
N LEU A 9 10.53 -1.60 34.59
CA LEU A 9 10.78 -1.35 33.17
C LEU A 9 11.52 -0.05 32.89
N ASP A 10 11.49 0.94 33.79
CA ASP A 10 12.16 2.22 33.60
C ASP A 10 13.64 2.10 33.17
N PRO A 11 14.49 1.23 33.74
CA PRO A 11 15.87 1.04 33.29
C PRO A 11 16.03 0.49 31.87
N TRP A 12 14.99 -0.20 31.36
CA TRP A 12 14.92 -0.75 30.01
C TRP A 12 14.37 0.29 29.03
N CYS A 13 13.35 1.05 29.43
CA CYS A 13 12.81 2.18 28.67
C CYS A 13 13.89 3.26 28.43
N GLN A 14 14.75 3.52 29.41
CA GLN A 14 15.90 4.42 29.24
C GLN A 14 16.86 3.97 28.12
N ALA A 15 17.03 2.66 27.90
CA ALA A 15 17.86 2.15 26.81
C ALA A 15 17.21 2.36 25.43
N LEU A 16 15.89 2.53 25.38
CA LEU A 16 15.11 2.82 24.18
C LEU A 16 14.86 4.31 23.95
N ASN A 17 15.16 5.16 24.94
CA ASN A 17 14.97 6.59 24.84
C ASN A 17 15.75 7.17 23.64
N ASN A 18 15.09 7.99 22.82
CA ASN A 18 15.56 8.50 21.53
C ASN A 18 15.90 7.44 20.44
N ARG A 19 15.67 6.16 20.70
CA ARG A 19 15.85 5.06 19.73
C ARG A 19 14.55 4.52 19.17
N ILE A 20 13.43 4.78 19.83
CA ILE A 20 12.11 4.38 19.36
C ILE A 20 11.27 5.61 19.03
N SER A 21 10.65 5.61 17.85
CA SER A 21 9.69 6.61 17.42
C SER A 21 8.43 5.91 16.93
N VAL A 22 7.29 6.58 17.08
CA VAL A 22 6.07 6.17 16.38
C VAL A 22 5.98 7.03 15.14
N GLU A 23 6.10 6.38 13.99
CA GLU A 23 6.04 7.05 12.71
C GLU A 23 4.82 6.54 11.95
N TRP A 24 4.13 7.47 11.31
CA TRP A 24 3.22 7.13 10.24
C TRP A 24 4.09 6.63 9.10
N MET A 25 4.04 5.32 8.83
CA MET A 25 4.58 4.78 7.59
C MET A 25 3.60 5.07 6.46
N GLN A 26 3.30 6.36 6.27
CA GLN A 26 3.09 6.86 4.94
C GLN A 26 4.46 6.91 4.28
N ASN A 27 4.71 5.95 3.42
CA ASN A 27 5.31 6.42 2.19
C ASN A 27 4.17 7.22 1.53
N ASP A 28 4.27 8.54 1.41
CA ASP A 28 3.37 9.39 0.57
C ASP A 28 3.16 8.81 -0.85
N ARG A 29 4.00 7.82 -1.18
CA ARG A 29 4.16 7.07 -2.41
C ARG A 29 3.43 5.72 -2.44
N ASP A 30 3.09 5.10 -1.30
CA ASP A 30 2.42 3.77 -1.26
C ASP A 30 0.95 3.90 -0.84
N VAL A 31 0.10 4.10 -1.84
CA VAL A 31 -1.36 4.19 -1.76
C VAL A 31 -2.02 2.96 -1.12
N TRP A 32 -1.30 1.82 -1.06
CA TRP A 32 -1.84 0.55 -0.57
C TRP A 32 -1.50 0.25 0.88
N CYS A 33 -0.64 1.04 1.50
CA CYS A 33 -0.38 0.94 2.92
C CYS A 33 -1.55 1.58 3.66
N GLN A 34 -2.25 0.80 4.48
CA GLN A 34 -3.12 1.40 5.50
C GLN A 34 -2.24 2.35 6.31
N CYS A 35 -2.64 3.61 6.46
CA CYS A 35 -2.02 4.47 7.46
C CYS A 35 -2.09 3.75 8.80
N GLN A 36 -0.95 3.20 9.21
CA GLN A 36 -0.79 2.50 10.45
C GLN A 36 0.45 3.08 11.09
N ARG A 37 0.25 3.55 12.32
CA ARG A 37 1.34 3.92 13.21
C ARG A 37 2.21 2.68 13.43
N ARG A 38 3.52 2.81 13.21
CA ARG A 38 4.48 1.73 13.47
C ARG A 38 5.59 2.21 14.37
N LEU A 39 6.17 1.26 15.08
CA LEU A 39 7.32 1.51 15.95
C LEU A 39 8.58 1.41 15.11
N VAL A 40 9.18 2.55 14.82
CA VAL A 40 10.47 2.64 14.16
C VAL A 40 11.55 2.62 15.23
N VAL A 41 12.53 1.74 15.05
CA VAL A 41 13.61 1.50 16.00
C VAL A 41 14.94 1.75 15.31
N LYS A 42 15.74 2.62 15.91
CA LYS A 42 17.13 2.88 15.55
C LYS A 42 18.04 1.97 16.37
N LEU A 43 18.80 1.11 15.69
CA LEU A 43 19.76 0.24 16.35
C LEU A 43 20.98 1.03 16.83
N PRO A 44 21.67 0.58 17.89
CA PRO A 44 22.96 1.14 18.28
C PRO A 44 23.96 1.10 17.13
N GLU A 45 24.85 2.10 17.08
CA GLU A 45 25.90 2.20 16.06
C GLU A 45 27.27 1.85 16.66
N ARG A 46 28.21 1.38 15.83
CA ARG A 46 29.62 1.22 16.27
C ARG A 46 30.21 2.62 16.45
N GLY A 47 31.05 2.81 17.46
CA GLY A 47 31.59 4.13 17.83
C GLY A 47 30.63 5.03 18.61
N GLU A 48 29.36 4.65 18.79
CA GLU A 48 28.38 5.47 19.50
C GLU A 48 28.77 5.63 20.99
N GLY A 49 29.18 6.85 21.36
CA GLY A 49 29.62 7.17 22.72
C GLY A 49 31.05 6.74 23.08
N ALA A 50 31.82 6.21 22.13
CA ALA A 50 33.19 5.76 22.36
C ALA A 50 34.20 6.90 22.17
N VAL A 51 34.84 7.32 23.26
CA VAL A 51 36.01 8.21 23.23
C VAL A 51 37.25 7.32 23.32
N PHE A 52 37.92 7.09 22.18
CA PHE A 52 39.22 6.40 22.04
C PHE A 52 39.29 4.94 22.56
N THR A 53 38.36 4.07 22.18
CA THR A 53 38.46 2.61 22.47
C THR A 53 39.02 1.82 21.28
N SER A 54 39.70 0.71 21.56
CA SER A 54 40.24 -0.19 20.53
C SER A 54 39.15 -1.12 19.95
N GLY A 55 39.38 -1.65 18.74
CA GLY A 55 38.33 -2.35 17.96
C GLY A 55 37.69 -3.59 18.62
N GLU A 56 38.36 -4.30 19.53
CA GLU A 56 37.76 -5.45 20.21
C GLU A 56 36.83 -5.04 21.37
N GLU A 57 37.20 -3.99 22.13
CA GLU A 57 36.41 -3.47 23.24
C GLU A 57 35.17 -2.73 22.72
N GLU A 58 35.31 -2.01 21.62
CA GLU A 58 34.21 -1.36 20.91
C GLU A 58 33.18 -2.38 20.43
N ASP A 59 33.63 -3.50 19.85
CA ASP A 59 32.76 -4.59 19.40
C ASP A 59 32.00 -5.26 20.55
N ALA A 60 32.65 -5.41 21.71
CA ALA A 60 32.02 -5.95 22.90
C ALA A 60 30.95 -5.00 23.45
N LEU A 61 31.24 -3.69 23.49
CA LEU A 61 30.32 -2.65 23.93
C LEU A 61 29.09 -2.57 23.01
N PHE A 62 29.32 -2.54 21.71
CA PHE A 62 28.27 -2.55 20.68
C PHE A 62 27.35 -3.77 20.84
N LYS A 63 27.90 -4.99 20.97
CA LYS A 63 27.11 -6.22 21.17
C LYS A 63 26.29 -6.18 22.47
N LYS A 64 26.83 -5.56 23.52
CA LYS A 64 26.13 -5.41 24.80
C LYS A 64 24.95 -4.43 24.68
N GLU A 65 25.15 -3.28 24.04
CA GLU A 65 24.09 -2.30 23.83
C GLU A 65 23.00 -2.83 22.88
N LEU A 66 23.38 -3.49 21.79
CA LEU A 66 22.42 -4.11 20.85
C LEU A 66 21.55 -5.16 21.55
N ARG A 67 22.16 -5.99 22.41
CA ARG A 67 21.44 -6.97 23.23
C ARG A 67 20.47 -6.28 24.19
N ARG A 68 20.91 -5.22 24.87
CA ARG A 68 20.08 -4.47 25.82
C ARG A 68 18.87 -3.84 25.13
N VAL A 69 19.03 -3.30 23.93
CA VAL A 69 17.92 -2.77 23.11
C VAL A 69 16.95 -3.89 22.72
N ARG A 70 17.45 -5.04 22.25
CA ARG A 70 16.61 -6.20 21.91
C ARG A 70 15.80 -6.71 23.11
N GLU A 71 16.45 -6.84 24.26
CA GLU A 71 15.81 -7.28 25.51
C GLU A 71 14.75 -6.27 25.99
N ALA A 72 15.02 -4.97 25.90
CA ALA A 72 14.04 -3.93 26.22
C ALA A 72 12.80 -4.00 25.31
N LEU A 73 12.98 -4.20 24.00
CA LEU A 73 11.86 -4.36 23.04
C LEU A 73 11.04 -5.63 23.33
N ALA A 74 11.70 -6.72 23.73
CA ALA A 74 11.04 -7.95 24.13
C ALA A 74 10.15 -7.75 25.37
N LEU A 75 10.64 -7.00 26.37
CA LEU A 75 9.85 -6.65 27.55
C LEU A 75 8.66 -5.76 27.19
N LEU A 76 8.83 -4.79 26.28
CA LEU A 76 7.72 -3.95 25.82
C LEU A 76 6.60 -4.77 25.14
N GLU A 77 6.94 -5.74 24.28
CA GLU A 77 5.91 -6.59 23.67
C GLU A 77 5.14 -7.39 24.72
N ILE A 78 5.84 -7.95 25.71
CA ILE A 78 5.21 -8.71 26.79
C ILE A 78 4.25 -7.81 27.58
N VAL A 79 4.69 -6.60 27.92
CA VAL A 79 3.88 -5.65 28.68
C VAL A 79 2.65 -5.23 27.90
N ARG A 80 2.76 -5.05 26.57
CA ARG A 80 1.61 -4.77 25.71
C ARG A 80 0.55 -5.86 25.77
N GLN A 81 0.95 -7.13 25.87
CA GLN A 81 0.02 -8.26 26.00
C GLN A 81 -0.67 -8.31 27.38
N VAL A 82 0.02 -7.87 28.44
CA VAL A 82 -0.51 -7.79 29.81
C VAL A 82 -1.42 -6.58 29.99
N SER A 83 -0.99 -5.40 29.56
CA SER A 83 -1.72 -4.14 29.66
C SER A 83 -1.26 -3.14 28.58
N TYR A 84 -2.14 -2.88 27.62
CA TYR A 84 -1.90 -1.90 26.56
C TYR A 84 -1.75 -0.47 27.11
N ASP A 85 -2.51 -0.11 28.16
CA ASP A 85 -2.46 1.23 28.75
C ASP A 85 -1.13 1.49 29.46
N VAL A 86 -0.61 0.49 30.19
CA VAL A 86 0.72 0.58 30.83
C VAL A 86 1.82 0.67 29.77
N TRP A 87 1.72 -0.15 28.73
CA TRP A 87 2.65 -0.11 27.61
C TRP A 87 2.69 1.28 26.94
N ARG A 88 1.52 1.87 26.71
CA ARG A 88 1.39 3.20 26.13
C ARG A 88 2.03 4.29 27.01
N ASN A 89 1.74 4.26 28.31
CA ASN A 89 2.32 5.20 29.28
C ASN A 89 3.84 5.07 29.35
N LEU A 90 4.39 3.85 29.23
CA LEU A 90 5.84 3.63 29.21
C LEU A 90 6.49 4.21 27.97
N LEU A 91 5.85 4.11 26.81
CA LEU A 91 6.37 4.72 25.59
C LEU A 91 6.45 6.25 25.72
N GLU A 92 5.40 6.87 26.23
CA GLU A 92 5.34 8.33 26.37
C GLU A 92 6.24 8.86 27.50
N ASP A 93 6.08 8.34 28.72
CA ASP A 93 6.76 8.85 29.91
C ASP A 93 8.22 8.42 30.01
N SER A 94 8.52 7.16 29.68
CA SER A 94 9.81 6.53 30.00
C SER A 94 10.71 6.38 28.76
N CYS A 95 10.13 6.21 27.56
CA CYS A 95 10.88 6.14 26.29
C CYS A 95 10.91 7.48 25.51
N GLY A 96 10.13 8.48 25.93
CA GLY A 96 10.11 9.81 25.29
C GLY A 96 9.41 9.85 23.92
N VAL A 97 8.53 8.90 23.64
CA VAL A 97 7.80 8.80 22.38
C VAL A 97 6.64 9.79 22.34
N ARG A 98 6.51 10.56 21.26
CA ARG A 98 5.38 11.47 21.06
C ARG A 98 4.18 10.70 20.50
N LEU A 99 3.14 10.53 21.31
CA LEU A 99 1.95 9.77 20.92
C LEU A 99 0.78 10.60 20.38
N GLY A 100 0.83 11.93 20.49
CA GLY A 100 -0.27 12.86 20.19
C GLY A 100 -0.89 13.44 21.47
N GLN A 101 -1.92 14.28 21.35
CA GLN A 101 -2.68 14.83 22.49
C GLN A 101 -4.02 14.10 22.69
N ASN A 102 -4.53 14.09 23.93
CA ASN A 102 -5.78 13.40 24.29
C ASN A 102 -6.98 13.80 23.41
N GLY A 103 -7.48 12.82 22.67
CA GLY A 103 -8.57 12.91 21.71
C GLY A 103 -8.26 13.64 20.40
N GLU A 104 -6.98 13.68 20.01
CA GLU A 104 -6.56 13.64 18.60
C GLU A 104 -6.73 12.21 18.05
N GLY A 105 -6.99 12.07 16.74
CA GLY A 105 -7.14 10.75 16.10
C GLY A 105 -5.91 9.86 16.26
N ASP A 106 -4.73 10.48 16.14
CA ASP A 106 -3.44 9.86 16.37
C ASP A 106 -3.35 9.26 17.76
N PHE A 107 -3.81 9.97 18.80
CA PHE A 107 -3.78 9.46 20.16
C PHE A 107 -4.77 8.31 20.35
N GLU A 108 -6.00 8.39 19.86
CA GLU A 108 -6.97 7.30 20.12
C GLU A 108 -6.73 6.02 19.29
N ALA A 109 -5.92 6.08 18.23
CA ALA A 109 -5.60 4.93 17.39
C ALA A 109 -4.72 3.89 18.11
N SER A 110 -5.08 2.61 18.00
CA SER A 110 -4.26 1.50 18.50
C SER A 110 -3.00 1.33 17.65
N ILE A 111 -1.83 1.21 18.28
CA ILE A 111 -0.56 1.01 17.59
C ILE A 111 -0.27 -0.50 17.51
N PRO A 112 -0.25 -1.11 16.32
CA PRO A 112 0.18 -2.50 16.18
C PRO A 112 1.67 -2.61 16.57
N PHE A 113 2.02 -3.67 17.31
CA PHE A 113 3.41 -3.93 17.67
C PHE A 113 4.11 -4.66 16.53
N GLU A 114 4.45 -3.87 15.52
CA GLU A 114 5.31 -4.28 14.42
C GLU A 114 6.54 -3.40 14.40
N LEU A 115 7.71 -4.03 14.55
CA LEU A 115 8.97 -3.32 14.65
C LEU A 115 9.56 -3.08 13.27
N VAL A 116 9.97 -1.84 13.06
CA VAL A 116 10.59 -1.39 11.82
C VAL A 116 12.00 -0.92 12.17
N LEU A 117 13.01 -1.70 11.79
CA LEU A 117 14.41 -1.35 11.99
C LEU A 117 14.85 -0.37 10.91
N ASP A 118 15.21 0.83 11.35
CA ASP A 118 15.86 1.82 10.50
C ASP A 118 17.34 1.45 10.37
N LEU A 119 17.74 0.92 9.21
CA LEU A 119 19.13 0.52 8.93
C LEU A 119 19.91 1.60 8.20
N ASN A 120 19.41 2.83 8.20
CA ASN A 120 20.04 3.96 7.55
C ASN A 120 21.22 4.46 8.41
N PRO A 121 22.50 4.21 8.05
CA PRO A 121 23.62 4.76 8.79
C PRO A 121 23.56 6.29 8.79
N LYS A 122 23.94 6.89 9.92
CA LYS A 122 24.13 8.34 10.03
C LYS A 122 25.42 8.80 9.37
N ASP A 123 26.44 7.95 9.35
CA ASP A 123 27.77 8.20 8.78
C ASP A 123 28.20 7.07 7.82
N GLU A 124 28.87 7.42 6.71
CA GLU A 124 29.28 6.49 5.63
C GLU A 124 30.18 5.34 6.12
N ASP A 125 30.88 5.51 7.25
CA ASP A 125 31.81 4.52 7.83
C ASP A 125 31.14 3.49 8.76
N CYS A 126 29.84 3.63 9.06
CA CYS A 126 29.13 2.75 9.99
C CYS A 126 28.56 1.50 9.28
N ALA A 127 29.37 0.46 9.10
CA ALA A 127 28.93 -0.79 8.46
C ALA A 127 28.06 -1.67 9.40
N HIS A 128 26.74 -1.48 9.40
CA HIS A 128 25.77 -2.25 10.22
C HIS A 128 25.45 -3.69 9.75
N HIS A 129 26.30 -4.33 8.94
CA HIS A 129 26.01 -5.64 8.37
C HIS A 129 25.77 -6.77 9.41
N LEU A 130 26.43 -6.71 10.56
CA LEU A 130 26.28 -7.72 11.63
C LEU A 130 25.03 -7.52 12.51
N SER A 131 24.41 -6.34 12.47
CA SER A 131 23.33 -5.98 13.41
C SER A 131 22.10 -6.86 13.21
N LEU A 132 21.70 -7.15 11.97
CA LEU A 132 20.54 -8.01 11.68
C LEU A 132 20.74 -9.46 12.10
N ILE A 133 21.95 -10.00 11.89
CA ILE A 133 22.28 -11.38 12.29
C ILE A 133 22.29 -11.48 13.81
N LEU A 134 22.91 -10.52 14.50
CA LEU A 134 22.92 -10.49 15.96
C LEU A 134 21.51 -10.28 16.53
N PHE A 135 20.65 -9.51 15.86
CA PHE A 135 19.31 -9.19 16.35
C PHE A 135 18.31 -10.33 16.11
N CYS A 136 18.21 -10.85 14.88
CA CYS A 136 17.22 -11.84 14.44
C CYS A 136 17.75 -13.28 14.33
N GLY A 137 19.06 -13.49 14.49
CA GLY A 137 19.72 -14.79 14.40
C GLY A 137 19.75 -15.54 15.73
N ASN A 138 20.74 -16.41 15.92
CA ASN A 138 20.78 -17.30 17.09
C ASN A 138 21.18 -16.61 18.40
N ASP A 139 21.74 -15.41 18.32
CA ASP A 139 22.21 -14.71 19.51
C ASP A 139 21.07 -14.34 20.46
N GLN A 140 19.82 -14.26 19.99
CA GLN A 140 18.65 -14.07 20.85
C GLN A 140 18.46 -15.21 21.86
N TRP A 141 19.02 -16.39 21.58
CA TRP A 141 18.99 -17.56 22.47
C TRP A 141 20.23 -17.66 23.36
N ASN A 142 21.40 -17.35 22.80
CA ASN A 142 22.68 -17.66 23.44
C ASN A 142 23.21 -16.53 24.32
N THR A 143 22.62 -15.34 24.25
CA THR A 143 23.18 -14.13 24.87
C THR A 143 22.22 -13.40 25.81
N ILE A 144 21.28 -14.12 26.44
CA ILE A 144 20.30 -13.53 27.36
C ILE A 144 20.98 -13.03 28.65
N SER A 145 20.66 -11.80 29.06
CA SER A 145 21.18 -11.22 30.31
C SER A 145 20.44 -11.75 31.57
N PRO A 146 21.15 -11.91 32.70
CA PRO A 146 20.52 -12.22 33.98
C PRO A 146 19.48 -11.18 34.40
N GLU A 147 19.73 -9.90 34.11
CA GLU A 147 18.84 -8.79 34.42
C GLU A 147 17.51 -8.91 33.68
N TYR A 148 17.54 -9.26 32.38
CA TYR A 148 16.35 -9.50 31.59
C TYR A 148 15.55 -10.70 32.12
N SER A 149 16.24 -11.79 32.48
CA SER A 149 15.59 -12.98 33.05
C SER A 149 14.88 -12.66 34.38
N ASN A 150 15.47 -11.80 35.20
CA ASN A 150 14.83 -11.36 36.44
C ASN A 150 13.59 -10.49 36.17
N ALA A 151 13.70 -9.52 35.25
CA ALA A 151 12.58 -8.67 34.87
C ALA A 151 11.41 -9.49 34.29
N LEU A 152 11.69 -10.47 33.43
CA LEU A 152 10.69 -11.43 32.94
C LEU A 152 10.02 -12.21 34.07
N GLY A 153 10.81 -12.71 35.03
CA GLY A 153 10.30 -13.43 36.18
C GLY A 153 9.39 -12.57 37.06
N GLU A 154 9.67 -11.27 37.18
CA GLU A 154 8.81 -10.33 37.89
C GLU A 154 7.50 -10.06 37.13
N ILE A 155 7.56 -9.81 35.82
CA ILE A 155 6.35 -9.61 34.99
C ILE A 155 5.48 -10.87 34.97
N GLY A 156 6.09 -12.06 34.86
CA GLY A 156 5.38 -13.34 34.88
C GLY A 156 4.64 -13.64 36.20
N ARG A 157 5.01 -13.00 37.32
CA ARG A 157 4.23 -13.08 38.57
C ARG A 157 2.92 -12.29 38.49
N HIS A 158 2.83 -11.34 37.56
CA HIS A 158 1.67 -10.47 37.40
C HIS A 158 0.65 -11.01 36.39
N ASP A 159 1.04 -11.90 35.45
CA ASP A 159 0.12 -12.54 34.51
C ASP A 159 0.41 -14.04 34.36
N HIS A 160 -0.57 -14.86 34.73
CA HIS A 160 -0.54 -16.33 34.65
C HIS A 160 -0.55 -16.87 33.21
N ARG A 161 -0.83 -16.03 32.21
CA ARG A 161 -0.75 -16.37 30.78
C ARG A 161 0.69 -16.47 30.28
N LEU A 162 1.63 -15.83 30.95
CA LEU A 162 3.06 -15.84 30.61
C LEU A 162 3.72 -17.12 31.13
N THR A 163 3.48 -18.22 30.42
CA THR A 163 4.03 -19.55 30.76
C THR A 163 5.36 -19.81 30.04
N ALA A 164 6.14 -20.78 30.54
CA ALA A 164 7.45 -21.14 29.99
C ALA A 164 7.40 -21.72 28.56
N ASP A 165 6.23 -22.16 28.11
CA ASP A 165 5.99 -22.73 26.79
C ASP A 165 5.50 -21.68 25.77
N LEU A 166 5.32 -20.42 26.19
CA LEU A 166 4.85 -19.36 25.32
C LEU A 166 6.00 -18.75 24.51
N ASP A 167 5.98 -19.01 23.20
CA ASP A 167 6.81 -18.30 22.22
C ASP A 167 6.05 -17.08 21.69
N ILE A 168 6.58 -15.89 22.00
CA ILE A 168 6.04 -14.61 21.55
C ILE A 168 6.81 -14.21 20.29
N VAL A 169 6.13 -14.28 19.14
CA VAL A 169 6.74 -13.88 17.86
C VAL A 169 6.63 -12.37 17.68
N VAL A 170 7.78 -11.71 17.61
CA VAL A 170 7.89 -10.29 17.28
C VAL A 170 8.28 -10.15 15.82
N ASN A 171 7.37 -9.63 15.00
CA ASN A 171 7.63 -9.36 13.60
C ASN A 171 8.51 -8.12 13.44
N VAL A 172 9.60 -8.27 12.70
CA VAL A 172 10.60 -7.23 12.46
C VAL A 172 10.74 -7.02 10.96
N ARG A 173 10.60 -5.78 10.49
CA ARG A 173 10.96 -5.40 9.11
C ARG A 173 12.20 -4.52 9.13
N ALA A 174 13.08 -4.69 8.17
CA ALA A 174 14.18 -3.76 7.96
C ALA A 174 13.84 -2.78 6.83
N ILE A 175 14.16 -1.49 7.04
CA ILE A 175 14.10 -0.46 5.99
C ILE A 175 15.51 -0.05 5.63
N ILE A 176 15.75 0.03 4.32
CA ILE A 176 16.98 0.56 3.73
C ILE A 176 16.58 1.66 2.76
N ALA A 177 16.89 2.92 3.07
CA ALA A 177 16.64 4.07 2.21
C ALA A 177 17.82 4.39 1.27
N SER A 178 17.73 5.45 0.49
CA SER A 178 18.56 5.69 -0.70
C SER A 178 19.79 6.56 -0.49
N SER A 179 20.15 6.85 0.76
CA SER A 179 21.36 7.63 1.09
C SER A 179 22.64 6.78 1.20
N PHE A 180 22.67 5.53 0.69
CA PHE A 180 23.79 4.61 0.93
C PHE A 180 24.47 4.07 -0.32
N ASN A 181 25.71 3.65 -0.13
CA ASN A 181 26.50 2.89 -1.10
C ASN A 181 25.87 1.49 -1.34
N LEU A 182 25.87 1.04 -2.61
CA LEU A 182 25.44 -0.29 -3.04
C LEU A 182 26.17 -1.45 -2.36
N ASP A 183 27.40 -1.22 -1.90
CA ASP A 183 28.17 -2.19 -1.12
C ASP A 183 27.47 -2.50 0.21
N TYR A 184 26.99 -1.47 0.90
CA TYR A 184 26.25 -1.63 2.16
C TYR A 184 24.93 -2.37 1.92
N PHE A 185 24.18 -2.00 0.89
CA PHE A 185 22.97 -2.74 0.49
C PHE A 185 23.27 -4.23 0.23
N SER A 186 24.37 -4.52 -0.45
CA SER A 186 24.81 -5.90 -0.70
C SER A 186 25.18 -6.65 0.58
N GLN A 187 25.82 -5.99 1.55
CA GLN A 187 26.12 -6.59 2.84
C GLN A 187 24.85 -6.92 3.63
N VAL A 188 23.86 -6.02 3.65
CA VAL A 188 22.57 -6.26 4.31
C VAL A 188 21.82 -7.41 3.65
N CYS A 189 21.73 -7.43 2.31
CA CYS A 189 21.10 -8.53 1.58
C CYS A 189 21.80 -9.88 1.84
N GLY A 190 23.13 -9.89 1.91
CA GLY A 190 23.91 -11.07 2.29
C GLY A 190 23.54 -11.57 3.68
N SER A 191 23.45 -10.65 4.64
CA SER A 191 23.11 -10.96 6.03
C SER A 191 21.71 -11.55 6.17
N VAL A 192 20.73 -11.05 5.42
CA VAL A 192 19.37 -11.61 5.38
C VAL A 192 19.34 -13.04 4.85
N MET A 193 20.12 -13.32 3.80
CA MET A 193 20.18 -14.66 3.21
C MET A 193 20.85 -15.69 4.13
N GLU A 194 21.70 -15.27 5.07
CA GLU A 194 22.34 -16.17 6.04
C GLU A 194 21.46 -16.54 7.25
N LEU A 195 20.39 -15.77 7.52
CA LEU A 195 19.55 -15.97 8.71
C LEU A 195 18.84 -17.33 8.78
N PRO A 196 18.20 -17.84 7.69
CA PRO A 196 17.49 -19.12 7.74
C PRO A 196 18.42 -20.29 8.10
N SER A 197 19.60 -20.37 7.48
CA SER A 197 20.58 -21.44 7.70
C SER A 197 21.15 -21.47 9.12
N ARG A 198 21.06 -20.35 9.86
CA ARG A 198 21.52 -20.27 11.24
C ARG A 198 20.45 -20.74 12.23
N ARG A 199 19.15 -20.60 11.94
CA ARG A 199 18.06 -20.90 12.90
C ARG A 199 17.84 -22.38 13.23
N GLU A 200 18.33 -23.31 12.42
CA GLU A 200 17.99 -24.75 12.51
C GLU A 200 18.57 -25.52 13.72
N THR A 201 19.23 -24.87 14.67
CA THR A 201 19.92 -25.55 15.79
C THR A 201 19.40 -25.14 17.16
N ARG A 202 18.23 -25.68 17.56
CA ARG A 202 17.94 -26.15 18.94
C ARG A 202 16.51 -26.70 19.05
N GLN A 203 16.39 -28.01 19.20
CA GLN A 203 15.26 -28.68 19.85
C GLN A 203 15.81 -29.31 21.14
N ASN A 204 15.10 -29.16 22.26
CA ASN A 204 15.32 -29.81 23.58
C ASN A 204 16.16 -29.06 24.64
N GLU A 205 15.68 -27.92 25.13
CA GLU A 205 15.99 -27.45 26.50
C GLU A 205 14.69 -27.21 27.27
N VAL A 206 14.65 -27.63 28.55
CA VAL A 206 13.51 -27.39 29.45
C VAL A 206 13.49 -25.91 29.83
N ARG A 207 12.46 -25.19 29.38
CA ARG A 207 12.33 -23.74 29.60
C ARG A 207 11.61 -23.44 30.91
N ARG A 208 11.91 -22.28 31.50
CA ARG A 208 11.28 -21.78 32.74
C ARG A 208 10.60 -20.42 32.60
N LEU A 209 10.78 -19.72 31.47
CA LEU A 209 10.27 -18.37 31.21
C LEU A 209 9.81 -18.27 29.75
N PRO A 210 8.85 -17.37 29.43
CA PRO A 210 8.42 -17.11 28.05
C PRO A 210 9.57 -16.58 27.20
N HIS A 211 9.52 -16.81 25.89
CA HIS A 211 10.60 -16.42 24.98
C HIS A 211 10.09 -15.53 23.85
N CYS A 212 10.74 -14.38 23.65
CA CYS A 212 10.45 -13.49 22.53
C CYS A 212 11.34 -13.81 21.33
N ILE A 213 10.74 -14.17 20.19
CA ILE A 213 11.43 -14.53 18.96
C ILE A 213 11.29 -13.40 17.96
N PHE A 214 12.40 -12.76 17.60
CA PHE A 214 12.42 -11.73 16.57
C PHE A 214 12.52 -12.37 15.18
N VAL A 215 11.46 -12.23 14.39
CA VAL A 215 11.36 -12.81 13.04
C VAL A 215 11.48 -11.71 12.00
N LEU A 216 12.54 -11.77 11.18
CA LEU A 216 12.73 -10.86 10.07
C LEU A 216 11.73 -11.17 8.96
N GLN A 217 10.89 -10.20 8.63
CA GLN A 217 9.95 -10.17 7.52
C GLN A 217 10.63 -9.59 6.27
N PRO A 218 10.05 -9.77 5.05
CA PRO A 218 10.61 -9.22 3.82
C PRO A 218 10.88 -7.71 3.91
N MET A 219 12.06 -7.28 3.47
CA MET A 219 12.59 -5.92 3.70
C MET A 219 11.86 -4.85 2.89
N ILE A 220 11.97 -3.59 3.32
CA ILE A 220 11.55 -2.42 2.55
C ILE A 220 12.81 -1.76 1.99
N ALA A 221 12.89 -1.64 0.67
CA ALA A 221 13.97 -0.94 -0.01
C ALA A 221 13.43 0.35 -0.64
N ASP A 222 14.00 1.50 -0.28
CA ASP A 222 13.65 2.79 -0.83
C ASP A 222 14.83 3.41 -1.62
N PHE A 223 14.79 3.22 -2.93
CA PHE A 223 15.72 3.75 -3.92
C PHE A 223 15.23 5.04 -4.58
N SER A 224 14.36 5.81 -3.91
CA SER A 224 13.81 7.05 -4.45
C SER A 224 14.82 8.20 -4.63
N LYS A 225 16.00 8.14 -4.00
CA LYS A 225 17.10 9.10 -4.18
C LYS A 225 18.26 8.54 -5.01
N LEU A 226 18.22 7.26 -5.39
CA LEU A 226 19.25 6.66 -6.23
C LEU A 226 18.91 6.88 -7.70
N VAL A 227 19.96 7.08 -8.49
CA VAL A 227 19.90 7.15 -9.94
C VAL A 227 20.25 5.76 -10.48
N VAL A 228 19.47 5.26 -11.43
CA VAL A 228 19.66 3.92 -12.01
C VAL A 228 20.84 3.95 -12.99
N ASP A 229 21.89 3.22 -12.63
CA ASP A 229 23.05 2.94 -13.47
C ASP A 229 23.28 1.43 -13.65
N LEU A 230 24.37 1.06 -14.32
CA LEU A 230 24.71 -0.35 -14.55
C LEU A 230 24.96 -1.10 -13.23
N ASN A 231 25.61 -0.46 -12.25
CA ASN A 231 25.95 -1.10 -10.97
C ASN A 231 24.70 -1.37 -10.12
N VAL A 232 23.77 -0.41 -10.06
CA VAL A 232 22.45 -0.58 -9.43
C VAL A 232 21.68 -1.72 -10.10
N SER A 233 21.67 -1.75 -11.44
CA SER A 233 21.00 -2.78 -12.23
C SER A 233 21.55 -4.19 -11.98
N GLU A 234 22.87 -4.35 -12.05
CA GLU A 234 23.54 -5.63 -11.80
C GLU A 234 23.39 -6.09 -10.35
N THR A 235 23.49 -5.16 -9.39
CA THR A 235 23.30 -5.45 -7.97
C THR A 235 21.88 -5.94 -7.70
N MET A 236 20.87 -5.26 -8.24
CA MET A 236 19.48 -5.69 -8.11
C MET A 236 19.26 -7.07 -8.73
N ALA A 237 19.71 -7.27 -9.97
CA ALA A 237 19.59 -8.56 -10.66
C ALA A 237 20.25 -9.72 -9.88
N LYS A 238 21.43 -9.46 -9.29
CA LYS A 238 22.14 -10.42 -8.43
C LYS A 238 21.30 -10.83 -7.22
N TRP A 239 20.68 -9.89 -6.52
CA TRP A 239 19.93 -10.18 -5.29
C TRP A 239 18.54 -10.75 -5.55
N VAL A 240 17.87 -10.34 -6.62
CA VAL A 240 16.64 -10.99 -7.11
C VAL A 240 16.94 -12.46 -7.42
N LYS A 241 18.01 -12.72 -8.18
CA LYS A 241 18.41 -14.09 -8.56
C LYS A 241 18.79 -14.96 -7.36
N LYS A 242 19.32 -14.35 -6.29
CA LYS A 242 19.62 -15.04 -5.03
C LYS A 242 18.39 -15.29 -4.15
N GLY A 243 17.24 -14.73 -4.47
CA GLY A 243 16.00 -14.93 -3.72
C GLY A 243 15.81 -13.99 -2.52
N THR A 244 16.51 -12.85 -2.45
CA THR A 244 16.26 -11.86 -1.39
C THR A 244 14.84 -11.32 -1.52
N LEU A 245 14.04 -11.45 -0.45
CA LEU A 245 12.63 -11.04 -0.44
C LEU A 245 12.45 -9.60 0.06
N PHE A 246 11.59 -8.85 -0.62
CA PHE A 246 11.17 -7.51 -0.28
C PHE A 246 9.65 -7.48 -0.05
N SER A 247 9.18 -6.69 0.92
CA SER A 247 7.76 -6.38 1.07
C SER A 247 7.36 -5.18 0.21
N GLN A 248 8.31 -4.26 -0.02
CA GLN A 248 8.13 -3.06 -0.82
C GLN A 248 9.45 -2.61 -1.44
N LEU A 249 9.39 -2.16 -2.70
CA LEU A 249 10.50 -1.53 -3.41
C LEU A 249 10.06 -0.18 -3.97
N SER A 250 10.73 0.91 -3.60
CA SER A 250 10.51 2.24 -4.17
C SER A 250 11.70 2.61 -5.05
N VAL A 251 11.46 3.13 -6.25
CA VAL A 251 12.53 3.45 -7.22
C VAL A 251 12.22 4.77 -7.90
N ARG A 252 13.20 5.67 -7.96
CA ARG A 252 13.15 6.82 -8.87
C ARG A 252 13.70 6.41 -10.21
N VAL A 253 12.87 6.49 -11.25
CA VAL A 253 13.21 6.11 -12.63
C VAL A 253 13.98 7.26 -13.28
N GLU A 254 15.14 7.57 -12.72
CA GLU A 254 16.09 8.53 -13.26
C GLU A 254 17.37 7.79 -13.62
N ILE A 255 17.96 8.08 -14.77
CA ILE A 255 19.13 7.36 -15.29
C ILE A 255 20.36 8.25 -15.19
N HIS A 256 21.53 7.65 -14.96
CA HIS A 256 22.77 8.37 -14.78
C HIS A 256 23.08 9.25 -16.01
N PRO A 257 23.40 10.53 -15.83
CA PRO A 257 23.58 11.48 -16.95
C PRO A 257 24.72 11.10 -17.90
N ASP A 258 25.69 10.31 -17.43
CA ASP A 258 26.84 9.87 -18.22
C ASP A 258 26.50 8.76 -19.23
N LEU A 259 25.31 8.14 -19.14
CA LEU A 259 24.88 7.12 -20.09
C LEU A 259 24.29 7.80 -21.33
N ASN A 260 24.74 7.36 -22.52
CA ASN A 260 24.05 7.73 -23.75
C ASN A 260 22.64 7.09 -23.79
N GLU A 261 21.78 7.57 -24.70
CA GLU A 261 20.38 7.14 -24.77
C GLU A 261 20.21 5.62 -24.94
N GLN A 262 21.09 4.98 -25.72
CA GLN A 262 21.02 3.54 -25.98
C GLN A 262 21.43 2.73 -24.75
N ASP A 263 22.52 3.11 -24.08
CA ASP A 263 23.00 2.45 -22.86
C ASP A 263 22.02 2.67 -21.71
N ALA A 264 21.46 3.87 -21.59
CA ALA A 264 20.40 4.21 -20.65
C ALA A 264 19.19 3.29 -20.82
N ARG A 265 18.75 3.07 -22.06
CA ARG A 265 17.65 2.15 -22.38
C ARG A 265 17.97 0.70 -21.98
N VAL A 266 19.18 0.23 -22.25
CA VAL A 266 19.61 -1.14 -21.92
C VAL A 266 19.65 -1.34 -20.41
N VAL A 267 20.29 -0.43 -19.69
CA VAL A 267 20.42 -0.47 -18.22
C VAL A 267 19.05 -0.44 -17.55
N LEU A 268 18.18 0.50 -17.93
CA LEU A 268 16.82 0.57 -17.38
C LEU A 268 16.01 -0.69 -17.72
N GLY A 269 16.09 -1.17 -18.95
CA GLY A 269 15.39 -2.37 -19.38
C GLY A 269 15.88 -3.65 -18.68
N GLN A 270 17.16 -3.73 -18.30
CA GLN A 270 17.69 -4.80 -17.47
C GLN A 270 17.18 -4.71 -16.04
N PHE A 271 17.21 -3.51 -15.44
CA PHE A 271 16.70 -3.27 -14.10
C PHE A 271 15.22 -3.64 -13.99
N MET A 272 14.39 -3.12 -14.90
CA MET A 272 12.94 -3.38 -14.91
C MET A 272 12.64 -4.86 -15.13
N ARG A 273 13.40 -5.56 -15.99
CA ARG A 273 13.24 -7.01 -16.16
C ARG A 273 13.61 -7.77 -14.89
N ALA A 274 14.71 -7.42 -14.22
CA ALA A 274 15.06 -8.06 -12.95
C ALA A 274 13.96 -7.92 -11.89
N VAL A 275 13.31 -6.76 -11.85
CA VAL A 275 12.28 -6.44 -10.85
C VAL A 275 10.91 -7.07 -11.17
N PHE A 276 10.48 -7.06 -12.44
CA PHE A 276 9.14 -7.52 -12.85
C PHE A 276 9.12 -8.97 -13.38
N ARG A 277 10.19 -9.46 -13.99
CA ARG A 277 10.30 -10.82 -14.54
C ARG A 277 11.14 -11.69 -13.60
N LEU A 278 10.47 -12.48 -12.77
CA LEU A 278 11.11 -13.58 -12.07
C LEU A 278 11.23 -14.78 -13.03
N ASP A 279 12.37 -14.93 -13.68
CA ASP A 279 12.77 -16.22 -14.26
C ASP A 279 13.31 -17.11 -13.14
N GLN A 280 12.46 -17.49 -12.19
CA GLN A 280 12.79 -18.56 -11.25
C GLN A 280 12.62 -19.89 -11.98
N ARG A 281 13.72 -20.65 -12.09
CA ARG A 281 13.72 -22.02 -12.60
C ARG A 281 12.60 -22.82 -11.94
N ASP A 282 11.83 -23.53 -12.76
CA ASP A 282 10.61 -24.29 -12.48
C ASP A 282 10.60 -25.30 -11.31
N ASN A 283 11.66 -25.42 -10.50
CA ASN A 283 11.77 -26.51 -9.52
C ASN A 283 11.61 -26.12 -8.04
N GLU A 284 11.60 -24.85 -7.68
CA GLU A 284 11.33 -24.44 -6.29
C GLU A 284 10.51 -23.16 -6.30
N ARG A 285 9.20 -23.27 -6.61
CA ARG A 285 8.28 -22.17 -6.29
C ARG A 285 8.21 -22.08 -4.76
N PRO A 286 8.61 -20.97 -4.13
CA PRO A 286 8.12 -20.71 -2.78
C PRO A 286 6.58 -20.70 -2.85
N PRO A 287 5.88 -21.15 -1.79
CA PRO A 287 4.42 -21.14 -1.77
C PRO A 287 3.90 -19.76 -2.18
N ALA A 288 2.70 -19.68 -2.78
CA ALA A 288 2.10 -18.46 -3.33
C ALA A 288 2.05 -17.24 -2.37
N GLN A 289 2.37 -17.49 -1.10
CA GLN A 289 2.45 -16.59 0.04
C GLN A 289 3.80 -15.82 0.14
N GLU A 290 4.85 -16.25 -0.58
CA GLU A 290 6.21 -15.67 -0.53
C GLU A 290 6.64 -15.16 -1.92
N ARG A 291 5.98 -14.10 -2.39
CA ARG A 291 6.40 -13.40 -3.62
C ARG A 291 7.65 -12.56 -3.35
N TRP A 292 8.52 -12.45 -4.35
CA TRP A 292 9.77 -11.66 -4.26
C TRP A 292 9.54 -10.22 -3.81
N CYS A 293 8.58 -9.51 -4.41
CA CYS A 293 8.18 -8.17 -4.01
C CYS A 293 6.71 -7.90 -4.40
N PRO A 294 5.76 -7.93 -3.46
CA PRO A 294 4.35 -7.78 -3.79
C PRO A 294 3.94 -6.33 -4.11
N SER A 295 4.73 -5.32 -3.71
CA SER A 295 4.43 -3.89 -3.88
C SER A 295 5.62 -3.12 -4.45
N ILE A 296 5.41 -2.38 -5.54
CA ILE A 296 6.44 -1.50 -6.10
C ILE A 296 5.90 -0.07 -6.26
N HIS A 297 6.74 0.89 -5.91
CA HIS A 297 6.54 2.31 -6.22
C HIS A 297 7.57 2.81 -7.23
N LEU A 298 7.09 3.44 -8.30
CA LEU A 298 7.93 4.06 -9.32
C LEU A 298 7.69 5.57 -9.33
N THR A 299 8.76 6.36 -9.15
CA THR A 299 8.71 7.80 -9.35
C THR A 299 9.26 8.13 -10.73
N CYS A 300 8.39 8.59 -11.64
CA CYS A 300 8.74 8.93 -13.01
C CYS A 300 8.86 10.46 -13.16
N PRO A 301 10.08 11.01 -13.29
CA PRO A 301 10.27 12.44 -13.51
C PRO A 301 9.88 12.84 -14.95
N SER A 302 9.50 14.11 -15.16
CA SER A 302 9.19 14.66 -16.50
C SER A 302 10.36 14.56 -17.49
N SER A 303 11.59 14.47 -16.99
CA SER A 303 12.82 14.34 -17.78
C SER A 303 12.95 12.97 -18.45
N LEU A 304 12.15 11.98 -18.06
CA LEU A 304 12.20 10.62 -18.60
C LEU A 304 11.86 10.64 -20.10
N GLN A 305 12.70 9.99 -20.91
CA GLN A 305 12.53 9.96 -22.35
C GLN A 305 11.47 8.95 -22.78
N PRO A 306 10.76 9.16 -23.90
CA PRO A 306 9.73 8.26 -24.39
C PRO A 306 10.21 6.81 -24.43
N VAL A 307 11.34 6.54 -25.09
CA VAL A 307 11.95 5.20 -25.25
C VAL A 307 12.24 4.50 -23.91
N GLN A 308 12.60 5.27 -22.87
CA GLN A 308 12.85 4.75 -21.52
C GLN A 308 11.53 4.36 -20.84
N PHE A 309 10.49 5.16 -21.04
CA PHE A 309 9.14 4.86 -20.57
C PHE A 309 8.55 3.62 -21.27
N GLU A 310 8.79 3.44 -22.57
CA GLU A 310 8.39 2.23 -23.31
C GLU A 310 9.07 0.96 -22.74
N ALA A 311 10.37 1.05 -22.45
CA ALA A 311 11.15 -0.04 -21.88
C ALA A 311 10.62 -0.46 -20.49
N MET A 312 10.20 0.50 -19.68
CA MET A 312 9.53 0.23 -18.41
C MET A 312 8.16 -0.44 -18.62
N CYS A 313 7.32 0.14 -19.48
CA CYS A 313 5.97 -0.36 -19.77
C CYS A 313 5.97 -1.79 -20.33
N SER A 314 6.91 -2.11 -21.21
CA SER A 314 7.08 -3.46 -21.75
C SER A 314 7.44 -4.51 -20.69
N ALA A 315 8.25 -4.15 -19.69
CA ALA A 315 8.54 -5.04 -18.56
C ALA A 315 7.30 -5.28 -17.67
N ILE A 316 6.45 -4.26 -17.49
CA ILE A 316 5.22 -4.35 -16.68
C ILE A 316 4.20 -5.33 -17.29
N ILE A 317 4.13 -5.43 -18.62
CA ILE A 317 3.22 -6.36 -19.33
C ILE A 317 3.56 -7.81 -18.98
N GLU A 318 4.84 -8.13 -18.89
CA GLU A 318 5.34 -9.47 -18.63
C GLU A 318 5.55 -9.74 -17.13
N ASN A 319 5.00 -8.89 -16.27
CA ASN A 319 5.19 -8.98 -14.83
C ASN A 319 4.64 -10.27 -14.22
N LYS A 320 5.52 -11.02 -13.55
CA LYS A 320 5.18 -12.24 -12.78
C LYS A 320 5.45 -12.12 -11.28
N ALA A 321 5.96 -10.98 -10.83
CA ALA A 321 6.43 -10.79 -9.45
C ALA A 321 5.51 -9.90 -8.60
N VAL A 322 5.01 -8.82 -9.21
CA VAL A 322 4.42 -7.68 -8.51
C VAL A 322 2.89 -7.75 -8.55
N ALA A 323 2.23 -7.65 -7.41
CA ALA A 323 0.77 -7.65 -7.34
C ALA A 323 0.18 -6.23 -7.35
N ARG A 324 0.91 -5.29 -6.73
CA ARG A 324 0.51 -3.91 -6.50
C ARG A 324 1.57 -2.97 -7.05
N LEU A 325 1.16 -2.06 -7.91
CA LEU A 325 2.04 -1.09 -8.55
C LEU A 325 1.53 0.33 -8.25
N SER A 326 2.42 1.21 -7.87
CA SER A 326 2.16 2.64 -7.77
C SER A 326 3.15 3.41 -8.63
N ILE A 327 2.67 4.42 -9.36
CA ILE A 327 3.47 5.23 -10.26
C ILE A 327 3.14 6.70 -10.00
N SER A 328 4.15 7.48 -9.60
CA SER A 328 4.06 8.94 -9.53
C SER A 328 4.53 9.53 -10.85
N LEU A 329 3.60 10.11 -11.62
CA LEU A 329 3.82 10.65 -12.96
C LEU A 329 4.05 12.16 -12.87
N TRP A 330 5.28 12.63 -12.63
CA TRP A 330 5.59 14.07 -12.52
C TRP A 330 5.58 14.77 -13.90
N MET A 331 4.43 14.81 -14.56
CA MET A 331 4.24 15.36 -15.91
C MET A 331 4.14 16.90 -15.85
N PHE A 332 5.25 17.60 -15.65
CA PHE A 332 5.24 19.07 -15.60
C PHE A 332 4.88 19.71 -16.96
N ARG A 333 4.32 20.94 -16.91
CA ARG A 333 3.75 21.66 -18.06
C ARG A 333 4.72 21.83 -19.23
N GLU A 334 6.02 21.94 -18.94
CA GLU A 334 7.09 22.13 -19.92
C GLU A 334 7.37 20.88 -20.78
N HIS A 335 6.84 19.70 -20.39
CA HIS A 335 7.09 18.42 -21.06
C HIS A 335 5.81 17.68 -21.48
N LEU A 336 4.68 18.40 -21.54
CA LEU A 336 3.37 17.84 -21.89
C LEU A 336 3.27 17.26 -23.31
N SER A 337 4.22 17.57 -24.20
CA SER A 337 4.29 16.98 -25.55
C SER A 337 4.43 15.45 -25.55
N LYS A 338 4.82 14.85 -24.41
CA LYS A 338 4.95 13.40 -24.23
C LYS A 338 3.75 12.73 -23.56
N SER A 339 2.74 13.49 -23.09
CA SER A 339 1.61 12.98 -22.30
C SER A 339 0.79 11.90 -23.03
N ALA A 340 0.35 12.16 -24.26
CA ALA A 340 -0.34 11.16 -25.10
C ALA A 340 0.48 9.87 -25.26
N HIS A 341 1.79 9.99 -25.42
CA HIS A 341 2.68 8.83 -25.55
C HIS A 341 2.74 8.01 -24.26
N TRP A 342 2.83 8.67 -23.10
CA TRP A 342 2.83 8.00 -21.81
C TRP A 342 1.50 7.30 -21.55
N TRP A 343 0.37 7.97 -21.81
CA TRP A 343 -0.96 7.36 -21.67
C TRP A 343 -1.17 6.17 -22.60
N LYS A 344 -0.71 6.25 -23.86
CA LYS A 344 -0.71 5.12 -24.79
C LYS A 344 0.04 3.91 -24.23
N TRP A 345 1.26 4.10 -23.72
CA TRP A 345 2.05 3.01 -23.17
C TRP A 345 1.55 2.49 -21.82
N LEU A 346 0.95 3.34 -20.98
CA LEU A 346 0.27 2.91 -19.76
C LEU A 346 -0.99 2.10 -20.08
N ALA A 347 -1.80 2.55 -21.04
CA ALA A 347 -2.96 1.82 -21.53
C ALA A 347 -2.56 0.42 -22.01
N PHE A 348 -1.51 0.36 -22.83
CA PHE A 348 -0.95 -0.89 -23.32
C PHE A 348 -0.38 -1.77 -22.20
N ALA A 349 0.35 -1.19 -21.25
CA ALA A 349 1.04 -1.95 -20.22
C ALA A 349 0.15 -2.51 -19.12
N LEU A 350 -0.93 -1.81 -18.81
CA LEU A 350 -1.77 -2.09 -17.65
C LEU A 350 -3.10 -2.75 -18.06
N PHE A 351 -3.65 -2.35 -19.20
CA PHE A 351 -5.05 -2.66 -19.54
C PHE A 351 -5.23 -3.46 -20.83
N SER A 352 -4.20 -3.60 -21.67
CA SER A 352 -4.27 -4.39 -22.91
C SER A 352 -4.60 -5.87 -22.66
N ARG A 353 -5.02 -6.57 -23.72
CA ARG A 353 -5.21 -8.03 -23.65
C ARG A 353 -3.94 -8.75 -23.20
N GLN A 354 -2.79 -8.34 -23.71
CA GLN A 354 -1.50 -8.93 -23.35
C GLN A 354 -1.19 -8.74 -21.86
N ALA A 355 -1.43 -7.56 -21.31
CA ALA A 355 -1.27 -7.29 -19.88
C ALA A 355 -2.19 -8.19 -19.04
N ARG A 356 -3.44 -8.41 -19.45
CA ARG A 356 -4.39 -9.29 -18.76
C ARG A 356 -3.98 -10.77 -18.78
N GLU A 357 -3.35 -11.22 -19.85
CA GLU A 357 -2.93 -12.62 -19.97
C GLU A 357 -1.55 -12.88 -19.34
N ARG A 358 -0.66 -11.88 -19.36
CA ARG A 358 0.75 -12.03 -19.00
C ARG A 358 1.10 -11.42 -17.66
N SER A 359 0.40 -10.40 -17.18
CA SER A 359 0.69 -9.76 -15.89
C SER A 359 -0.11 -10.36 -14.74
N ILE A 360 0.49 -10.41 -13.55
CA ILE A 360 -0.22 -10.77 -12.31
C ILE A 360 -0.71 -9.57 -11.50
N LEU A 361 -0.61 -8.36 -12.06
CA LEU A 361 -1.05 -7.12 -11.41
C LEU A 361 -2.55 -7.16 -11.09
N LYS A 362 -2.89 -6.71 -9.88
CA LYS A 362 -4.28 -6.59 -9.40
C LYS A 362 -4.66 -5.18 -8.99
N SER A 363 -3.68 -4.42 -8.47
CA SER A 363 -3.90 -3.07 -7.96
C SER A 363 -2.91 -2.09 -8.57
N VAL A 364 -3.41 -0.99 -9.13
CA VAL A 364 -2.58 0.05 -9.75
C VAL A 364 -2.98 1.43 -9.23
N ALA A 365 -1.97 2.22 -8.86
CA ALA A 365 -2.13 3.59 -8.41
C ALA A 365 -1.31 4.52 -9.30
N LEU A 366 -1.97 5.50 -9.92
CA LEU A 366 -1.33 6.53 -10.71
C LEU A 366 -1.49 7.85 -9.96
N MET A 367 -0.38 8.49 -9.57
CA MET A 367 -0.34 9.69 -8.73
C MET A 367 0.31 10.85 -9.48
N ASN A 368 0.09 12.07 -9.00
CA ASN A 368 0.63 13.30 -9.56
C ASN A 368 0.26 13.53 -11.04
N ILE A 369 -0.92 13.06 -11.45
CA ILE A 369 -1.43 13.25 -12.81
C ILE A 369 -1.73 14.73 -13.06
N ASN A 370 -0.88 15.40 -13.83
CA ASN A 370 -1.07 16.81 -14.21
C ASN A 370 -1.87 16.99 -15.52
N LYS A 371 -1.82 15.99 -16.42
CA LYS A 371 -2.53 16.02 -17.72
C LYS A 371 -2.98 14.63 -18.15
N MET A 372 -4.27 14.53 -18.44
CA MET A 372 -4.97 13.40 -19.05
C MET A 372 -6.10 13.99 -19.88
N SER A 373 -5.79 14.49 -21.07
CA SER A 373 -6.82 15.05 -21.96
C SER A 373 -7.60 13.96 -22.70
N SER A 374 -8.77 14.29 -23.24
CA SER A 374 -9.52 13.38 -24.13
C SER A 374 -8.69 12.89 -25.33
N ASP A 375 -7.79 13.73 -25.86
CA ASP A 375 -6.87 13.36 -26.95
C ASP A 375 -5.76 12.40 -26.48
N ASP A 376 -5.29 12.56 -25.25
CA ASP A 376 -4.27 11.68 -24.67
C ASP A 376 -4.82 10.28 -24.37
N VAL A 377 -6.12 10.19 -24.04
CA VAL A 377 -6.83 8.94 -23.73
C VAL A 377 -7.98 8.71 -24.72
N ALA A 378 -7.64 8.52 -26.00
CA ALA A 378 -8.61 8.12 -27.00
C ALA A 378 -9.13 6.69 -26.73
N SER A 379 -10.41 6.45 -26.99
CA SER A 379 -11.09 5.17 -26.68
C SER A 379 -10.49 3.95 -27.40
N ASN A 380 -9.84 4.16 -28.55
CA ASN A 380 -9.15 3.13 -29.33
C ASN A 380 -7.79 2.69 -28.74
N LEU A 381 -7.23 3.41 -27.75
CA LEU A 381 -5.93 3.06 -27.15
C LEU A 381 -5.94 1.73 -26.38
N PHE A 382 -7.11 1.20 -26.06
CA PHE A 382 -7.30 -0.01 -25.27
C PHE A 382 -7.68 -1.24 -26.12
N GLU A 383 -7.95 -1.04 -27.41
CA GLU A 383 -8.06 -2.09 -28.42
C GLU A 383 -6.80 -2.10 -29.28
N ASP A 384 -6.47 -3.26 -29.87
CA ASP A 384 -5.14 -3.61 -30.40
C ASP A 384 -4.66 -2.72 -31.59
N GLU A 385 -4.32 -1.45 -31.37
CA GLU A 385 -3.70 -0.52 -32.34
C GLU A 385 -2.20 -0.26 -32.05
N LEU A 386 -1.48 -1.31 -31.67
CA LEU A 386 -0.03 -1.43 -31.82
C LEU A 386 0.27 -2.56 -32.83
N VAL A 387 -0.39 -2.50 -33.99
CA VAL A 387 -0.40 -3.54 -35.04
C VAL A 387 0.92 -3.67 -35.81
N ASP A 388 1.87 -2.75 -35.69
CA ASP A 388 3.08 -2.80 -36.53
C ASP A 388 4.24 -3.67 -36.01
N VAL A 389 4.11 -4.33 -34.85
CA VAL A 389 5.19 -5.18 -34.29
C VAL A 389 4.80 -6.66 -34.11
N SER A 390 3.52 -7.02 -34.30
CA SER A 390 2.98 -8.34 -33.90
C SER A 390 2.59 -9.30 -35.04
N TYR A 391 2.98 -9.03 -36.29
CA TYR A 391 2.56 -9.86 -37.44
C TYR A 391 3.00 -11.34 -37.42
N GLU A 392 3.77 -11.80 -36.43
CA GLU A 392 4.23 -13.20 -36.37
C GLU A 392 3.73 -14.04 -35.17
N LEU A 393 2.82 -13.53 -34.30
CA LEU A 393 2.35 -14.31 -33.13
C LEU A 393 0.83 -14.32 -32.88
N ASP A 394 0.03 -14.01 -33.88
CA ASP A 394 -1.29 -13.42 -33.67
C ASP A 394 -2.46 -14.31 -33.19
N ASN A 395 -2.38 -15.62 -32.99
CA ASN A 395 -3.64 -16.38 -32.74
C ASN A 395 -3.57 -17.63 -31.86
N ALA A 396 -2.93 -17.58 -30.69
CA ALA A 396 -3.14 -18.61 -29.67
C ALA A 396 -3.37 -18.02 -28.28
N SER A 397 -4.58 -18.21 -27.74
CA SER A 397 -4.90 -17.93 -26.32
C SER A 397 -5.23 -19.23 -25.58
N HIS A 398 -4.72 -19.38 -24.36
CA HIS A 398 -4.95 -20.55 -23.51
C HIS A 398 -6.33 -20.47 -22.82
N THR A 399 -7.17 -21.49 -23.02
CA THR A 399 -8.51 -21.61 -22.42
C THR A 399 -8.66 -22.94 -21.66
N THR A 400 -9.54 -22.98 -20.66
CA THR A 400 -9.85 -24.19 -19.88
C THR A 400 -11.32 -24.59 -20.07
N LEU A 401 -11.57 -25.83 -20.47
CA LEU A 401 -12.92 -26.39 -20.68
C LEU A 401 -13.62 -26.73 -19.36
N LYS A 402 -14.93 -26.48 -19.28
CA LYS A 402 -15.78 -26.96 -18.17
C LYS A 402 -15.79 -28.51 -18.12
N PRO A 403 -15.95 -29.13 -16.94
CA PRO A 403 -16.16 -30.57 -16.84
C PRO A 403 -17.38 -31.01 -17.68
N ASN A 404 -17.25 -32.11 -18.42
CA ASN A 404 -18.29 -32.73 -19.26
C ASN A 404 -18.77 -31.94 -20.50
N ALA A 405 -18.01 -30.94 -20.97
CA ALA A 405 -18.33 -30.21 -22.19
C ALA A 405 -18.21 -31.10 -23.45
N CYS A 406 -19.12 -30.93 -24.41
CA CYS A 406 -19.20 -31.73 -25.63
C CYS A 406 -18.23 -31.19 -26.72
N ILE A 407 -17.45 -32.07 -27.34
CA ILE A 407 -16.42 -31.72 -28.34
C ILE A 407 -16.78 -32.37 -29.69
N ARG A 408 -16.73 -31.62 -30.79
CA ARG A 408 -16.89 -32.14 -32.17
C ARG A 408 -15.57 -32.12 -32.93
N LEU A 409 -15.21 -33.21 -33.58
CA LEU A 409 -14.03 -33.29 -34.46
C LEU A 409 -14.37 -32.79 -35.88
N ALA A 410 -13.40 -32.19 -36.56
CA ALA A 410 -13.59 -31.51 -37.84
C ALA A 410 -14.00 -32.43 -39.01
N ASP A 411 -14.01 -33.75 -38.83
CA ASP A 411 -14.35 -34.78 -39.79
C ASP A 411 -15.77 -35.38 -39.60
N GLY A 412 -16.56 -34.86 -38.66
CA GLY A 412 -17.98 -35.22 -38.50
C GLY A 412 -18.26 -36.43 -37.61
N CYS A 413 -17.28 -36.96 -36.89
CA CYS A 413 -17.52 -37.98 -35.86
C CYS A 413 -17.91 -37.34 -34.52
N GLU A 414 -19.07 -37.74 -33.96
CA GLU A 414 -19.44 -37.43 -32.58
C GLU A 414 -18.90 -38.53 -31.65
N LEU A 415 -18.02 -38.16 -30.72
CA LEU A 415 -17.61 -39.02 -29.60
C LEU A 415 -18.46 -38.68 -28.38
N THR A 416 -19.35 -39.59 -28.00
CA THR A 416 -19.97 -39.56 -26.67
C THR A 416 -19.10 -40.37 -25.73
N LEU A 417 -18.34 -39.70 -24.84
CA LEU A 417 -17.59 -40.38 -23.79
C LEU A 417 -18.58 -40.98 -22.78
N SER A 418 -18.81 -42.29 -22.87
CA SER A 418 -19.61 -43.03 -21.90
C SER A 418 -18.90 -43.10 -20.55
N SER A 419 -19.50 -42.44 -19.56
CA SER A 419 -19.58 -42.72 -18.12
C SER A 419 -18.39 -43.21 -17.28
N ASP A 420 -17.15 -43.38 -17.76
CA ASP A 420 -16.05 -43.77 -16.84
C ASP A 420 -14.62 -43.32 -17.24
N GLY A 421 -14.48 -42.28 -18.06
CA GLY A 421 -13.17 -41.76 -18.50
C GLY A 421 -13.03 -40.25 -18.32
N ALA A 422 -12.72 -39.79 -17.10
CA ALA A 422 -12.42 -38.38 -16.86
C ALA A 422 -11.08 -37.98 -17.51
N LEU A 423 -11.08 -36.93 -18.34
CA LEU A 423 -9.86 -36.27 -18.80
C LEU A 423 -9.06 -35.75 -17.59
N THR A 424 -7.78 -36.13 -17.50
CA THR A 424 -6.89 -35.68 -16.42
C THR A 424 -6.67 -34.16 -16.51
N ALA A 425 -6.35 -33.52 -15.37
CA ALA A 425 -6.24 -32.06 -15.25
C ALA A 425 -5.29 -31.40 -16.29
N ASN A 426 -4.29 -32.14 -16.79
CA ASN A 426 -3.35 -31.68 -17.81
C ASN A 426 -3.89 -31.67 -19.25
N GLN A 427 -5.04 -32.29 -19.53
CA GLN A 427 -5.66 -32.31 -20.85
C GLN A 427 -6.69 -31.19 -21.06
N ARG A 428 -6.83 -30.27 -20.09
CA ARG A 428 -7.85 -29.21 -20.10
C ARG A 428 -7.37 -27.88 -20.69
N SER A 429 -6.12 -27.78 -21.11
CA SER A 429 -5.58 -26.60 -21.77
C SER A 429 -5.80 -26.69 -23.28
N THR A 430 -6.69 -25.83 -23.80
CA THR A 430 -6.98 -25.77 -25.23
C THR A 430 -6.63 -24.40 -25.80
N ASN A 431 -6.09 -24.37 -27.03
CA ASN A 431 -5.75 -23.12 -27.72
C ASN A 431 -6.93 -22.73 -28.61
N ALA A 432 -7.60 -21.61 -28.34
CA ALA A 432 -8.66 -21.11 -29.22
C ALA A 432 -8.04 -20.36 -30.42
N VAL A 433 -8.53 -20.64 -31.64
CA VAL A 433 -8.05 -20.02 -32.89
C VAL A 433 -9.22 -19.29 -33.55
N GLY A 434 -9.16 -17.95 -33.55
CA GLY A 434 -10.14 -17.06 -34.19
C GLY A 434 -11.47 -16.93 -33.43
N ASP A 435 -11.71 -15.81 -32.77
CA ASP A 435 -13.02 -15.44 -32.21
C ASP A 435 -13.59 -14.28 -33.02
N ASP A 436 -14.71 -14.52 -33.69
CA ASP A 436 -15.44 -13.53 -34.48
C ASP A 436 -16.50 -12.78 -33.66
N ASN A 437 -16.60 -13.06 -32.35
CA ASN A 437 -17.57 -12.51 -31.41
C ASN A 437 -19.05 -12.77 -31.74
N VAL A 438 -19.37 -13.61 -32.73
CA VAL A 438 -20.75 -13.81 -33.20
C VAL A 438 -21.16 -15.29 -33.22
N SER A 439 -20.24 -16.23 -33.38
CA SER A 439 -20.57 -17.65 -33.59
C SER A 439 -20.81 -18.46 -32.29
N GLU A 440 -21.80 -19.37 -32.28
CA GLU A 440 -22.16 -20.24 -31.13
C GLU A 440 -21.08 -21.32 -30.86
N TRP A 441 -20.34 -21.74 -31.90
CA TRP A 441 -19.33 -22.80 -31.86
C TRP A 441 -17.95 -22.25 -32.24
N MET A 442 -16.95 -22.52 -31.40
CA MET A 442 -15.57 -22.03 -31.56
C MET A 442 -14.62 -23.16 -31.94
N THR A 443 -13.63 -22.87 -32.79
CA THR A 443 -12.58 -23.84 -33.15
C THR A 443 -11.44 -23.77 -32.13
N VAL A 444 -11.14 -24.90 -31.49
CA VAL A 444 -10.07 -25.05 -30.49
C VAL A 444 -9.09 -26.13 -30.93
N VAL A 445 -7.81 -25.96 -30.62
CA VAL A 445 -6.78 -26.99 -30.80
C VAL A 445 -6.52 -27.67 -29.47
N ILE A 446 -6.73 -28.98 -29.43
CA ILE A 446 -6.53 -29.81 -28.23
C ILE A 446 -5.26 -30.64 -28.41
N GLY A 447 -4.36 -30.56 -27.44
CA GLY A 447 -3.12 -31.35 -27.43
C GLY A 447 -3.42 -32.84 -27.53
N GLY A 448 -3.00 -33.48 -28.62
CA GLY A 448 -3.24 -34.89 -28.91
C GLY A 448 -4.42 -35.20 -29.86
N TYR A 449 -5.30 -34.23 -30.16
CA TYR A 449 -6.50 -34.46 -30.97
C TYR A 449 -6.70 -33.46 -32.12
N GLY A 450 -5.90 -32.39 -32.20
CA GLY A 450 -5.97 -31.44 -33.31
C GLY A 450 -7.16 -30.47 -33.21
N ARG A 451 -7.67 -30.01 -34.36
CA ARG A 451 -8.74 -29.00 -34.44
C ARG A 451 -10.10 -29.61 -34.10
N CYS A 452 -10.73 -29.06 -33.07
CA CYS A 452 -12.05 -29.45 -32.55
C CYS A 452 -12.99 -28.23 -32.48
N GLN A 453 -14.29 -28.44 -32.32
CA GLN A 453 -15.30 -27.40 -32.09
C GLN A 453 -15.98 -27.57 -30.73
N VAL A 454 -16.17 -26.46 -30.00
CA VAL A 454 -16.81 -26.41 -28.67
C VAL A 454 -17.82 -25.25 -28.57
N LYS A 455 -18.87 -25.41 -27.77
CA LYS A 455 -19.86 -24.34 -27.54
C LYS A 455 -19.28 -23.20 -26.71
N ARG A 456 -19.56 -21.96 -27.12
CA ARG A 456 -19.10 -20.73 -26.44
C ARG A 456 -19.47 -20.69 -24.95
N SER A 457 -20.65 -21.20 -24.58
CA SER A 457 -21.16 -21.25 -23.20
C SER A 457 -20.35 -22.14 -22.25
N ASP A 458 -19.52 -23.04 -22.80
CA ASP A 458 -18.76 -24.04 -22.05
C ASP A 458 -17.28 -23.67 -21.88
N LEU A 459 -16.89 -22.50 -22.38
CA LEU A 459 -15.58 -21.89 -22.19
C LEU A 459 -15.58 -21.00 -20.94
N VAL A 460 -14.60 -21.18 -20.06
CA VAL A 460 -14.35 -20.26 -18.95
C VAL A 460 -13.11 -19.45 -19.27
N PHE A 461 -13.30 -18.16 -19.53
CA PHE A 461 -12.21 -17.19 -19.60
C PHE A 461 -11.73 -16.90 -18.18
N ARG A 462 -10.54 -17.37 -17.80
CA ARG A 462 -9.85 -16.88 -16.60
C ARG A 462 -8.95 -15.73 -16.99
N GLY A 463 -9.45 -14.50 -16.88
CA GLY A 463 -8.61 -13.32 -16.88
C GLY A 463 -8.27 -12.93 -15.44
N ASN A 464 -6.99 -12.91 -15.09
CA ASN A 464 -6.51 -12.05 -13.99
C ASN A 464 -6.36 -10.65 -14.59
N GLY A 465 -6.87 -9.62 -13.94
CA GLY A 465 -6.74 -8.25 -14.41
C GLY A 465 -6.75 -7.28 -13.25
N ILE A 466 -6.50 -6.01 -13.54
CA ILE A 466 -6.57 -4.95 -12.53
C ILE A 466 -8.02 -4.84 -12.06
N THR A 467 -8.23 -5.05 -10.76
CA THR A 467 -9.54 -4.92 -10.09
C THR A 467 -9.60 -3.72 -9.16
N SER A 468 -8.45 -3.08 -8.91
CA SER A 468 -8.33 -1.91 -8.03
C SER A 468 -7.52 -0.83 -8.72
N LEU A 469 -8.09 0.38 -8.83
CA LEU A 469 -7.46 1.53 -9.46
C LEU A 469 -7.50 2.75 -8.55
N TYR A 470 -6.37 3.42 -8.37
CA TYR A 470 -6.27 4.74 -7.77
C TYR A 470 -5.77 5.74 -8.80
N LEU A 471 -6.43 6.89 -8.92
CA LEU A 471 -6.03 8.00 -9.76
C LEU A 471 -5.94 9.26 -8.89
N GLY A 472 -4.75 9.85 -8.79
CA GLY A 472 -4.49 11.07 -8.03
C GLY A 472 -3.88 12.17 -8.89
N SER A 473 -4.45 13.36 -8.87
CA SER A 473 -3.82 14.57 -9.43
C SER A 473 -2.86 15.19 -8.42
N ASN A 474 -1.95 16.04 -8.89
CA ASN A 474 -1.05 16.76 -7.98
C ASN A 474 -1.87 17.68 -7.06
N LYS A 475 -1.71 17.49 -5.75
CA LYS A 475 -2.19 18.44 -4.74
C LYS A 475 -1.06 19.42 -4.56
N GLY A 476 -1.12 20.53 -5.29
CA GLY A 476 -0.03 21.50 -5.33
C GLY A 476 0.51 21.80 -3.93
N ASP A 477 1.84 21.79 -3.79
CA ASP A 477 2.46 22.53 -2.70
C ASP A 477 1.88 23.95 -2.74
N ALA A 478 1.54 24.50 -1.58
CA ALA A 478 0.86 25.79 -1.39
C ALA A 478 1.58 27.02 -1.99
N PHE A 479 2.59 26.81 -2.84
CA PHE A 479 3.38 27.83 -3.52
C PHE A 479 3.25 27.86 -5.05
N GLU A 480 2.59 26.88 -5.69
CA GLU A 480 2.28 26.94 -7.13
C GLU A 480 0.77 27.08 -7.35
N SER A 481 0.22 28.21 -6.91
CA SER A 481 -1.12 28.65 -7.33
C SER A 481 -1.14 28.79 -8.85
N GLU A 482 -2.15 28.23 -9.51
CA GLU A 482 -2.51 28.39 -10.95
C GLU A 482 -2.14 27.27 -11.94
N SER A 483 -2.08 26.00 -11.54
CA SER A 483 -2.16 24.90 -12.53
C SER A 483 -3.36 23.98 -12.29
N SER A 484 -4.49 24.28 -12.96
CA SER A 484 -5.58 23.33 -13.13
C SER A 484 -5.03 22.09 -13.87
N SER A 485 -5.08 20.92 -13.22
CA SER A 485 -4.83 19.65 -13.91
C SER A 485 -5.94 19.42 -14.94
N ASP A 486 -5.58 19.03 -16.17
CA ASP A 486 -6.55 18.65 -17.20
C ASP A 486 -6.83 17.15 -17.06
N LEU A 487 -8.07 16.80 -16.72
CA LEU A 487 -8.51 15.41 -16.51
C LEU A 487 -9.66 15.03 -17.45
N SER A 488 -9.80 15.72 -18.58
CA SER A 488 -10.88 15.52 -19.55
C SER A 488 -10.88 14.17 -20.26
N GLY A 489 -9.81 13.39 -20.13
CA GLY A 489 -9.71 12.01 -20.60
C GLY A 489 -10.21 10.97 -19.59
N LEU A 490 -10.52 11.36 -18.35
CA LEU A 490 -11.00 10.45 -17.30
C LEU A 490 -12.25 9.65 -17.73
N PRO A 491 -13.28 10.25 -18.37
CA PRO A 491 -14.43 9.50 -18.87
C PRO A 491 -14.06 8.41 -19.87
N ASN A 492 -13.11 8.68 -20.77
CA ASN A 492 -12.65 7.71 -21.77
C ASN A 492 -11.87 6.57 -21.11
N LEU A 493 -11.00 6.89 -20.15
CA LEU A 493 -10.27 5.89 -19.38
C LEU A 493 -11.23 4.94 -18.65
N LEU A 494 -12.14 5.50 -17.85
CA LEU A 494 -13.09 4.70 -17.08
C LEU A 494 -14.01 3.91 -18.02
N SER A 495 -14.43 4.46 -19.17
CA SER A 495 -15.25 3.73 -20.13
C SER A 495 -14.56 2.45 -20.64
N ALA A 496 -13.24 2.48 -20.78
CA ALA A 496 -12.46 1.33 -21.24
C ALA A 496 -12.17 0.29 -20.13
N VAL A 497 -11.97 0.73 -18.89
CA VAL A 497 -11.46 -0.15 -17.81
C VAL A 497 -12.45 -0.41 -16.68
N GLY A 498 -13.46 0.45 -16.53
CA GLY A 498 -14.36 0.55 -15.38
C GLY A 498 -15.18 -0.70 -15.11
N ALA A 499 -15.62 -1.41 -16.15
CA ALA A 499 -16.37 -2.66 -16.02
C ALA A 499 -15.64 -3.77 -15.25
N ARG A 500 -14.32 -3.67 -15.06
CA ARG A 500 -13.51 -4.67 -14.35
C ARG A 500 -13.13 -4.26 -12.93
N LEU A 501 -13.41 -3.01 -12.55
CA LEU A 501 -13.00 -2.47 -11.27
C LEU A 501 -13.99 -2.85 -10.18
N ASN A 502 -13.45 -3.38 -9.08
CA ASN A 502 -14.16 -3.59 -7.82
C ASN A 502 -13.88 -2.43 -6.84
N PHE A 503 -12.73 -1.78 -6.98
CA PHE A 503 -12.29 -0.69 -6.13
C PHE A 503 -11.77 0.47 -6.99
N LEU A 504 -12.28 1.67 -6.74
CA LEU A 504 -11.85 2.89 -7.41
C LEU A 504 -11.63 3.99 -6.39
N THR A 505 -10.50 4.68 -6.50
CA THR A 505 -10.22 5.92 -5.77
C THR A 505 -9.87 7.01 -6.75
N LEU A 506 -10.56 8.14 -6.63
CA LEU A 506 -10.34 9.35 -7.41
C LEU A 506 -9.96 10.47 -6.44
N ASP A 507 -8.74 10.97 -6.58
CA ASP A 507 -8.16 11.98 -5.72
C ASP A 507 -7.77 13.22 -6.53
N GLY A 508 -8.60 14.26 -6.50
CA GLY A 508 -8.34 15.47 -7.26
C GLY A 508 -9.37 16.58 -7.02
N PRO A 509 -8.97 17.85 -7.18
CA PRO A 509 -9.82 18.98 -6.84
C PRO A 509 -11.04 19.11 -7.76
N TYR A 510 -10.95 18.61 -9.00
CA TYR A 510 -12.02 18.68 -9.99
C TYR A 510 -12.17 17.34 -10.69
N LEU A 511 -13.32 16.69 -10.49
CA LEU A 511 -13.73 15.53 -11.26
C LEU A 511 -14.70 15.99 -12.34
N GLU A 512 -14.35 15.76 -13.60
CA GLU A 512 -15.21 16.06 -14.76
C GLU A 512 -16.34 15.04 -14.95
N MET A 513 -16.57 14.19 -13.95
CA MET A 513 -17.61 13.17 -13.92
C MET A 513 -18.38 13.23 -12.61
N THR A 514 -19.69 13.05 -12.72
CA THR A 514 -20.58 12.82 -11.58
C THR A 514 -20.39 11.40 -11.03
N GLU A 515 -20.70 11.18 -9.76
CA GLU A 515 -20.62 9.85 -9.15
C GLU A 515 -21.57 8.86 -9.85
N SER A 516 -22.73 9.32 -10.35
CA SER A 516 -23.62 8.51 -11.19
C SER A 516 -23.01 8.05 -12.51
N GLU A 517 -22.28 8.92 -13.20
CA GLU A 517 -21.56 8.55 -14.43
C GLU A 517 -20.47 7.52 -14.15
N ILE A 518 -19.77 7.65 -13.03
CA ILE A 518 -18.76 6.69 -12.58
C ILE A 518 -19.40 5.32 -12.32
N LEU A 519 -20.50 5.25 -11.57
CA LEU A 519 -21.18 3.98 -11.26
C LEU A 519 -21.77 3.32 -12.51
N ARG A 520 -22.24 4.10 -13.49
CA ARG A 520 -22.71 3.57 -14.78
C ARG A 520 -21.59 2.89 -15.56
N VAL A 521 -20.40 3.48 -15.55
CA VAL A 521 -19.23 3.00 -16.27
C VAL A 521 -18.50 1.88 -15.51
N CYS A 522 -18.63 1.86 -14.18
CA CYS A 522 -18.01 0.89 -13.29
C CYS A 522 -19.07 0.08 -12.51
N PRO A 523 -19.86 -0.78 -13.17
CA PRO A 523 -21.01 -1.48 -12.57
C PRO A 523 -20.64 -2.50 -11.47
N ASN A 524 -19.38 -2.91 -11.39
CA ASN A 524 -18.90 -3.92 -10.44
C ASN A 524 -18.23 -3.32 -9.19
N LEU A 525 -18.31 -2.00 -9.01
CA LEU A 525 -17.69 -1.34 -7.86
C LEU A 525 -18.32 -1.81 -6.54
N VAL A 526 -17.45 -2.29 -5.66
CA VAL A 526 -17.76 -2.60 -4.26
C VAL A 526 -17.45 -1.38 -3.38
N ASN A 527 -16.35 -0.67 -3.67
CA ASN A 527 -16.00 0.57 -2.98
C ASN A 527 -15.61 1.67 -3.98
N LEU A 528 -16.07 2.88 -3.70
CA LEU A 528 -15.65 4.11 -4.37
C LEU A 528 -15.13 5.08 -3.30
N VAL A 529 -13.98 5.69 -3.55
CA VAL A 529 -13.45 6.78 -2.73
C VAL A 529 -13.30 8.00 -3.62
N VAL A 530 -13.89 9.11 -3.20
CA VAL A 530 -13.82 10.40 -3.90
C VAL A 530 -13.19 11.40 -2.93
N CYS A 531 -11.98 11.85 -3.24
CA CYS A 531 -11.29 12.88 -2.48
C CYS A 531 -11.32 14.18 -3.27
N ARG A 532 -12.12 15.15 -2.81
CA ARG A 532 -12.15 16.52 -3.33
C ARG A 532 -11.38 17.45 -2.40
N SER A 533 -11.35 18.74 -2.73
CA SER A 533 -10.61 19.75 -1.95
C SER A 533 -11.02 19.78 -0.48
N VAL A 534 -12.34 19.85 -0.21
CA VAL A 534 -12.88 20.03 1.14
C VAL A 534 -13.43 18.72 1.73
N VAL A 535 -13.92 17.81 0.88
CA VAL A 535 -14.61 16.59 1.33
C VAL A 535 -13.97 15.35 0.72
N GLU A 536 -13.72 14.35 1.57
CA GLU A 536 -13.39 12.99 1.19
C GLU A 536 -14.53 12.07 1.60
N ALA A 537 -15.09 11.34 0.64
CA ALA A 537 -16.20 10.43 0.86
C ALA A 537 -15.86 9.02 0.39
N ARG A 538 -16.17 8.04 1.25
CA ARG A 538 -16.08 6.62 0.94
C ARG A 538 -17.46 6.00 0.86
N PHE A 539 -17.72 5.37 -0.27
CA PHE A 539 -18.95 4.67 -0.57
C PHE A 539 -18.72 3.16 -0.51
N ASN A 540 -19.67 2.43 0.06
CA ASN A 540 -19.68 0.97 0.08
C ASN A 540 -20.98 0.46 -0.55
N PHE A 541 -20.84 -0.31 -1.63
CA PHE A 541 -21.93 -0.87 -2.40
C PHE A 541 -22.13 -2.37 -2.18
N SER A 542 -21.45 -2.98 -1.21
CA SER A 542 -21.50 -4.42 -0.95
C SER A 542 -22.94 -4.91 -0.77
N ARG A 543 -23.79 -4.14 -0.08
CA ARG A 543 -25.21 -4.47 0.12
C ARG A 543 -26.00 -4.59 -1.19
N TYR A 544 -25.68 -3.78 -2.20
CA TYR A 544 -26.34 -3.88 -3.51
C TYR A 544 -25.95 -5.18 -4.21
N HIS A 545 -24.66 -5.53 -4.18
CA HIS A 545 -24.16 -6.78 -4.76
C HIS A 545 -24.68 -8.02 -4.03
N GLU A 546 -24.69 -8.02 -2.70
CA GLU A 546 -25.23 -9.10 -1.87
C GLU A 546 -26.71 -9.36 -2.16
N ASN A 547 -27.47 -8.31 -2.42
CA ASN A 547 -28.90 -8.39 -2.75
C ASN A 547 -29.17 -8.57 -4.25
N GLY A 548 -28.14 -8.66 -5.09
CA GLY A 548 -28.28 -8.77 -6.55
C GLY A 548 -28.93 -7.55 -7.21
N GLN A 549 -28.84 -6.38 -6.57
CA GLN A 549 -29.39 -5.11 -7.04
C GLN A 549 -28.38 -4.34 -7.89
N GLN A 550 -28.88 -3.51 -8.81
CA GLN A 550 -28.04 -2.57 -9.53
C GLN A 550 -27.55 -1.45 -8.62
N LEU A 551 -26.37 -0.90 -8.91
CA LEU A 551 -25.83 0.26 -8.20
C LEU A 551 -26.82 1.45 -8.28
N PRO A 552 -26.96 2.23 -7.20
CA PRO A 552 -27.91 3.33 -7.16
C PRO A 552 -27.49 4.46 -8.09
N GLN A 553 -28.49 5.23 -8.54
CA GLN A 553 -28.22 6.54 -9.14
C GLN A 553 -28.03 7.55 -8.02
N LEU A 554 -26.84 8.12 -7.97
CA LEU A 554 -26.45 9.19 -7.07
C LEU A 554 -26.80 10.55 -7.70
N GLY A 555 -27.49 11.42 -6.98
CA GLY A 555 -27.82 12.76 -7.47
C GLY A 555 -26.57 13.63 -7.68
N ASP A 556 -26.74 14.78 -8.33
CA ASP A 556 -25.69 15.80 -8.37
C ASP A 556 -25.53 16.43 -6.98
N PHE A 557 -24.32 16.34 -6.41
CA PHE A 557 -24.03 16.88 -5.08
C PHE A 557 -23.05 18.05 -5.16
N GLU A 558 -23.40 19.15 -4.50
CA GLU A 558 -22.50 20.27 -4.28
C GLU A 558 -21.56 19.94 -3.11
N TRP A 559 -20.44 19.28 -3.41
CA TRP A 559 -19.43 18.90 -2.42
C TRP A 559 -18.81 20.08 -1.65
N ASP A 560 -18.89 21.29 -2.22
CA ASP A 560 -18.40 22.52 -1.61
C ASP A 560 -19.42 23.18 -0.66
N ASP A 561 -20.67 22.70 -0.63
CA ASP A 561 -21.74 23.16 0.26
C ASP A 561 -22.02 22.07 1.31
N ILE A 562 -21.29 22.16 2.43
CA ILE A 562 -21.36 21.18 3.52
C ILE A 562 -22.75 21.13 4.15
N ALA A 563 -23.45 22.26 4.25
CA ALA A 563 -24.80 22.31 4.79
C ALA A 563 -25.80 21.53 3.92
N LYS A 564 -25.74 21.68 2.58
CA LYS A 564 -26.55 20.87 1.65
C LYS A 564 -26.18 19.39 1.69
N LEU A 565 -24.89 19.08 1.75
CA LEU A 565 -24.41 17.69 1.86
C LEU A 565 -24.92 17.05 3.16
N ALA A 566 -24.82 17.75 4.29
CA ALA A 566 -25.31 17.30 5.57
C ALA A 566 -26.84 17.08 5.57
N ALA A 567 -27.60 17.99 4.94
CA ALA A 567 -29.04 17.83 4.78
C ALA A 567 -29.42 16.59 3.95
N THR A 568 -28.64 16.29 2.91
CA THR A 568 -28.82 15.11 2.05
C THR A 568 -28.51 13.81 2.82
N LEU A 569 -27.42 13.81 3.59
CA LEU A 569 -27.01 12.66 4.41
C LEU A 569 -27.93 12.42 5.62
N ARG A 570 -28.73 13.42 6.01
CA ARG A 570 -29.75 13.30 7.05
C ARG A 570 -30.98 12.50 6.59
N ASP A 571 -31.24 12.46 5.29
CA ASP A 571 -32.37 11.72 4.71
C ASP A 571 -32.02 10.23 4.56
N LYS A 572 -32.67 9.38 5.38
CA LYS A 572 -32.43 7.93 5.42
C LYS A 572 -32.83 7.21 4.13
N ASP A 573 -33.77 7.79 3.37
CA ASP A 573 -34.23 7.22 2.11
C ASP A 573 -33.35 7.63 0.93
N ASN A 574 -32.41 8.56 1.16
CA ASN A 574 -31.48 9.00 0.13
C ASN A 574 -30.41 7.92 -0.15
N PRO A 575 -30.21 7.51 -1.42
CA PRO A 575 -29.18 6.53 -1.76
C PRO A 575 -27.76 6.94 -1.33
N LEU A 576 -27.46 8.25 -1.29
CA LEU A 576 -26.19 8.76 -0.79
C LEU A 576 -25.99 8.40 0.68
N ALA A 577 -26.98 8.67 1.52
CA ALA A 577 -26.94 8.35 2.94
C ALA A 577 -26.78 6.84 3.17
N GLN A 578 -27.36 6.01 2.32
CA GLN A 578 -27.27 4.56 2.45
C GLN A 578 -25.91 3.97 2.04
N CYS A 579 -25.18 4.64 1.14
CA CYS A 579 -23.91 4.15 0.60
C CYS A 579 -22.68 4.76 1.27
N VAL A 580 -22.77 6.00 1.78
CA VAL A 580 -21.63 6.69 2.38
C VAL A 580 -21.36 6.13 3.78
N VAL A 581 -20.17 5.56 3.96
CA VAL A 581 -19.74 4.92 5.21
C VAL A 581 -18.67 5.73 5.93
N ARG A 582 -17.85 6.51 5.21
CA ARG A 582 -16.83 7.38 5.82
C ARG A 582 -16.82 8.75 5.18
N LEU A 583 -16.66 9.79 6.01
CA LEU A 583 -16.51 11.17 5.58
C LEU A 583 -15.33 11.83 6.29
N ARG A 584 -14.55 12.61 5.53
CA ARG A 584 -13.57 13.55 6.09
C ARG A 584 -13.81 14.95 5.53
N PHE A 585 -13.78 15.94 6.39
CA PHE A 585 -13.94 17.35 6.06
C PHE A 585 -12.64 18.11 6.37
N ARG A 586 -12.00 18.68 5.34
CA ARG A 586 -10.79 19.50 5.44
C ARG A 586 -11.18 20.98 5.30
N LEU A 587 -11.76 21.54 6.35
CA LEU A 587 -12.33 22.90 6.32
C LEU A 587 -11.24 23.97 6.14
N TYR A 588 -10.01 23.68 6.52
CA TYR A 588 -8.86 24.57 6.32
C TYR A 588 -8.53 24.82 4.83
N ASN A 589 -8.95 23.94 3.92
CA ASN A 589 -8.81 24.16 2.47
C ASN A 589 -9.81 25.20 1.93
N MET A 590 -10.79 25.65 2.73
CA MET A 590 -11.72 26.70 2.31
C MET A 590 -11.13 28.13 2.39
N VAL A 591 -9.95 28.30 3.00
CA VAL A 591 -9.30 29.61 3.26
C VAL A 591 -9.00 30.38 1.97
N ASP A 592 -8.66 29.69 0.86
CA ASP A 592 -8.28 30.30 -0.42
C ASP A 592 -9.39 31.14 -1.11
N THR A 593 -10.66 30.94 -0.73
CA THR A 593 -11.78 31.70 -1.32
C THR A 593 -12.02 33.05 -0.63
N CYS A 594 -11.47 33.26 0.56
CA CYS A 594 -11.84 34.36 1.45
C CYS A 594 -10.82 35.52 1.45
N ASP A 595 -9.56 35.23 1.12
CA ASP A 595 -8.46 36.23 1.14
C ASP A 595 -8.56 37.30 0.05
N ARG A 596 -9.41 37.11 -0.98
CA ARG A 596 -9.64 38.17 -1.98
C ARG A 596 -10.51 39.33 -1.47
N ASN A 597 -11.26 39.16 -0.38
CA ASN A 597 -12.26 40.14 0.07
C ASN A 597 -12.10 40.67 1.50
N GLY A 598 -11.08 40.24 2.27
CA GLY A 598 -10.73 40.89 3.55
C GLY A 598 -11.77 40.78 4.69
N LEU A 599 -12.61 39.75 4.72
CA LEU A 599 -13.69 39.58 5.69
C LEU A 599 -13.53 38.30 6.54
N VAL A 600 -12.62 38.34 7.51
CA VAL A 600 -12.33 37.23 8.46
C VAL A 600 -13.57 36.78 9.25
N THR A 601 -14.51 37.69 9.56
CA THR A 601 -15.74 37.37 10.31
C THR A 601 -16.72 36.49 9.52
N SER A 602 -16.76 36.59 8.19
CA SER A 602 -17.67 35.78 7.35
C SER A 602 -17.29 34.30 7.29
N TYR A 603 -16.01 33.99 7.52
CA TYR A 603 -15.47 32.64 7.41
C TYR A 603 -15.76 31.79 8.66
N GLN A 604 -15.62 32.39 9.85
CA GLN A 604 -15.95 31.71 11.11
C GLN A 604 -17.44 31.39 11.22
N ASP A 605 -18.32 32.32 10.81
CA ASP A 605 -19.77 32.09 10.78
C ASP A 605 -20.15 30.95 9.83
N ARG A 606 -19.50 30.89 8.64
CA ARG A 606 -19.69 29.80 7.68
C ARG A 606 -19.27 28.45 8.26
N ILE A 607 -18.06 28.33 8.80
CA ILE A 607 -17.62 27.06 9.40
C ILE A 607 -18.55 26.65 10.54
N THR A 608 -18.93 27.59 11.41
CA THR A 608 -19.84 27.30 12.54
C THR A 608 -21.18 26.76 12.04
N SER A 609 -21.75 27.36 11.00
CA SER A 609 -22.98 26.88 10.34
C SER A 609 -22.82 25.48 9.72
N ASP A 610 -21.67 25.21 9.11
CA ASP A 610 -21.35 23.89 8.54
C ASP A 610 -21.23 22.83 9.64
N LEU A 611 -20.56 23.15 10.75
CA LEU A 611 -20.42 22.26 11.91
C LEU A 611 -21.78 21.96 12.57
N ASP A 612 -22.64 22.96 12.71
CA ASP A 612 -23.99 22.77 13.24
C ASP A 612 -24.84 21.87 12.32
N SER A 613 -24.71 22.05 11.00
CA SER A 613 -25.38 21.20 10.01
C SER A 613 -24.90 19.75 10.10
N LEU A 614 -23.60 19.52 10.27
CA LEU A 614 -23.03 18.18 10.49
C LEU A 614 -23.53 17.56 11.80
N LEU A 615 -23.61 18.33 12.89
CA LEU A 615 -24.16 17.87 14.16
C LEU A 615 -25.63 17.47 14.06
N ASP A 616 -26.42 18.19 13.24
CA ASP A 616 -27.81 17.85 12.97
C ASP A 616 -27.95 16.59 12.11
N MET A 617 -27.08 16.42 11.11
CA MET A 617 -27.01 15.19 10.30
C MET A 617 -26.71 13.95 11.17
N LEU A 618 -25.76 14.05 12.09
CA LEU A 618 -25.39 12.95 13.00
C LEU A 618 -26.52 12.50 13.94
N ARG A 619 -27.60 13.29 14.09
CA ARG A 619 -28.76 12.90 14.90
C ARG A 619 -29.60 11.82 14.23
N GLU A 620 -29.69 11.89 12.91
CA GLU A 620 -30.58 11.03 12.12
C GLU A 620 -29.80 10.00 11.30
N ASN A 621 -28.54 10.28 10.93
CA ASN A 621 -27.77 9.37 10.11
C ASN A 621 -27.32 8.14 10.91
N GLU A 622 -27.76 6.97 10.49
CA GLU A 622 -27.45 5.70 11.16
C GLU A 622 -26.35 4.90 10.46
N THR A 623 -26.05 5.20 9.20
CA THR A 623 -25.20 4.42 8.29
C THR A 623 -23.72 4.80 8.35
N LEU A 624 -23.41 6.05 8.70
CA LEU A 624 -22.03 6.55 8.78
C LEU A 624 -21.27 5.84 9.90
N GLU A 625 -20.10 5.30 9.56
CA GLU A 625 -19.23 4.56 10.49
C GLU A 625 -18.04 5.42 10.95
N TYR A 626 -17.64 6.41 10.15
CA TYR A 626 -16.49 7.27 10.43
C TYR A 626 -16.75 8.71 9.96
N LEU A 627 -16.41 9.67 10.83
CA LEU A 627 -16.41 11.09 10.52
C LEU A 627 -15.13 11.74 11.04
N GLU A 628 -14.43 12.47 10.17
CA GLU A 628 -13.30 13.31 10.56
C GLU A 628 -13.52 14.74 10.11
N ILE A 629 -13.16 15.70 10.97
CA ILE A 629 -13.31 17.12 10.71
C ILE A 629 -12.03 17.83 11.14
N SER A 630 -11.34 18.41 10.16
CA SER A 630 -10.14 19.21 10.34
C SER A 630 -10.49 20.68 10.13
N VAL A 631 -10.32 21.50 11.17
CA VAL A 631 -10.61 22.94 11.14
C VAL A 631 -9.32 23.78 11.14
N PRO A 632 -9.29 24.96 10.52
CA PRO A 632 -8.14 25.85 10.60
C PRO A 632 -7.93 26.34 12.05
N GLY A 633 -6.74 26.09 12.61
CA GLY A 633 -6.43 26.38 14.02
C GLY A 633 -6.56 27.87 14.39
N SER A 634 -6.28 28.76 13.43
CA SER A 634 -6.34 30.22 13.59
C SER A 634 -7.75 30.80 13.60
N CYS A 635 -8.80 30.02 13.26
CA CYS A 635 -10.15 30.53 13.04
C CYS A 635 -11.10 30.34 14.24
N PHE A 636 -10.65 29.69 15.32
CA PHE A 636 -11.48 29.45 16.50
C PHE A 636 -10.84 30.01 17.76
N GLU A 637 -11.62 30.75 18.55
CA GLU A 637 -11.30 30.93 19.97
C GLU A 637 -11.29 29.56 20.66
N ALA A 638 -10.37 29.35 21.61
CA ALA A 638 -10.20 28.07 22.31
C ALA A 638 -11.51 27.53 22.91
N ASP A 639 -12.37 28.41 23.41
CA ASP A 639 -13.66 28.03 24.00
C ASP A 639 -14.65 27.48 22.95
N VAL A 640 -14.67 28.05 21.74
CA VAL A 640 -15.53 27.59 20.64
C VAL A 640 -15.02 26.26 20.09
N TYR A 641 -13.71 26.11 19.93
CA TYR A 641 -13.10 24.83 19.54
C TYR A 641 -13.43 23.72 20.55
N ASN A 642 -13.22 23.98 21.85
CA ASN A 642 -13.51 23.02 22.91
C ASN A 642 -15.00 22.65 22.98
N LYS A 643 -15.91 23.60 22.73
CA LYS A 643 -17.35 23.33 22.62
C LYS A 643 -17.64 22.30 21.52
N TYR A 644 -17.11 22.48 20.30
CA TYR A 644 -17.35 21.53 19.21
C TYR A 644 -16.67 20.19 19.45
N CYS A 645 -15.45 20.16 20.00
CA CYS A 645 -14.80 18.92 20.45
C CYS A 645 -15.72 18.09 21.36
N GLN A 646 -16.33 18.72 22.36
CA GLN A 646 -17.25 18.04 23.28
C GLN A 646 -18.54 17.59 22.58
N LEU A 647 -19.13 18.45 21.74
CA LEU A 647 -20.37 18.13 21.01
C LEU A 647 -20.17 16.92 20.07
N PHE A 648 -19.07 16.87 19.31
CA PHE A 648 -18.78 15.76 18.42
C PHE A 648 -18.39 14.48 19.18
N ARG A 649 -17.59 14.57 20.25
CA ARG A 649 -17.31 13.40 21.12
C ARG A 649 -18.59 12.83 21.71
N GLY A 650 -19.54 13.69 22.11
CA GLY A 650 -20.86 13.28 22.61
C GLY A 650 -21.75 12.57 21.57
N ARG A 651 -21.36 12.53 20.30
CA ARG A 651 -22.08 11.84 19.21
C ARG A 651 -21.46 10.51 18.80
N GLN A 652 -20.33 10.11 19.39
CA GLN A 652 -19.72 8.81 19.10
C GLN A 652 -20.65 7.66 19.53
N ARG A 653 -20.61 6.56 18.77
CA ARG A 653 -21.39 5.34 19.04
C ARG A 653 -20.40 4.18 19.23
N THR A 654 -20.23 3.66 20.44
CA THR A 654 -19.18 2.67 20.80
C THR A 654 -19.72 1.28 21.21
N GLY A 655 -20.96 0.94 20.81
CA GLY A 655 -21.61 -0.35 21.14
C GLY A 655 -21.57 -1.40 20.02
N SER A 656 -22.11 -2.60 20.29
CA SER A 656 -22.21 -3.75 19.35
C SER A 656 -23.17 -3.54 18.17
N GLY A 657 -23.64 -2.30 17.94
CA GLY A 657 -24.50 -1.91 16.82
C GLY A 657 -23.66 -1.45 15.62
N ASN A 658 -24.10 -0.40 14.91
CA ASN A 658 -23.28 0.28 13.90
C ASN A 658 -22.42 1.35 14.59
N PRO A 659 -21.13 1.09 14.87
CA PRO A 659 -20.29 2.04 15.60
C PRO A 659 -20.01 3.28 14.74
N LEU A 660 -19.87 4.43 15.38
CA LEU A 660 -19.50 5.69 14.74
C LEU A 660 -18.33 6.30 15.47
N LEU A 661 -17.22 6.36 14.74
CA LEU A 661 -15.99 6.99 15.18
C LEU A 661 -15.96 8.44 14.68
N ILE A 662 -15.73 9.40 15.58
CA ILE A 662 -15.72 10.83 15.23
C ILE A 662 -14.43 11.46 15.70
N TYR A 663 -13.74 12.13 14.79
CA TYR A 663 -12.53 12.91 15.02
C TYR A 663 -12.74 14.37 14.66
N PHE A 664 -12.35 15.27 15.56
CA PHE A 664 -12.42 16.71 15.36
C PHE A 664 -11.09 17.32 15.83
N HIS A 665 -10.34 17.97 14.93
CA HIS A 665 -9.00 18.48 15.21
C HIS A 665 -8.65 19.78 14.46
N GLY A 666 -7.65 20.51 14.95
CA GLY A 666 -7.14 21.76 14.37
C GLY A 666 -5.93 21.56 13.45
N SER A 667 -5.85 22.32 12.35
CA SER A 667 -4.83 22.20 11.30
C SER A 667 -3.40 22.49 11.76
N GLU A 668 -3.22 23.27 12.83
CA GLU A 668 -1.89 23.59 13.38
C GLU A 668 -1.18 22.38 14.01
N ASN A 669 -1.92 21.31 14.31
CA ASN A 669 -1.36 20.04 14.77
C ASN A 669 -1.04 19.06 13.63
N VAL A 670 -1.33 19.42 12.37
CA VAL A 670 -1.12 18.56 11.19
C VAL A 670 -0.16 19.23 10.21
N THR A 671 1.05 19.52 10.67
CA THR A 671 2.20 19.66 9.76
C THR A 671 2.84 18.28 9.57
N ARG A 672 2.14 17.41 8.83
CA ARG A 672 2.67 16.30 8.01
C ARG A 672 1.50 15.47 7.45
N THR A 673 1.26 15.66 6.14
CA THR A 673 1.12 14.60 5.11
C THR A 673 0.53 13.27 5.60
N TRP A 674 -0.78 13.03 5.47
CA TRP A 674 -1.66 12.57 4.36
C TRP A 674 -2.22 11.20 4.83
N ASP A 675 -3.48 10.84 4.56
CA ASP A 675 -4.06 9.62 5.16
C ASP A 675 -4.86 8.80 4.15
N THR A 676 -4.36 7.62 3.78
CA THR A 676 -5.11 6.55 3.11
C THR A 676 -5.28 5.38 4.08
N GLU A 677 -6.38 5.39 4.82
CA GLU A 677 -6.75 4.29 5.73
C GLU A 677 -7.69 3.25 5.07
N VAL A 678 -7.20 2.01 5.01
CA VAL A 678 -7.91 0.70 5.01
C VAL A 678 -8.43 0.12 3.67
N PHE A 679 -7.62 -0.80 3.11
CA PHE A 679 -8.07 -2.04 2.45
C PHE A 679 -8.04 -3.20 3.46
N LEU A 680 -9.20 -3.70 3.89
CA LEU A 680 -9.44 -5.10 4.26
C LEU A 680 -10.78 -5.51 3.66
#